data_AF-A0A9P5HFH1-F1
#
_entry.id   AF-A0A9P5HFH1-F1
#
_cell.length_a   1.000
_cell.length_b   1.000
_cell.length_c   1.000
_cell.angle_alpha   90.00
_cell.angle_beta   90.00
_cell.angle_gamma   90.00
#
_symmetry.space_group_name_H-M   'P 1'
#
loop_
_entity.id
_entity.type
_entity.pdbx_description
1 polymer ?
#
loop_
_entity_poly.entity_id
_entity_poly.type
_entity_poly.pdbx_seq_one_letter_code
_entity_poly.pdbx_strand_id
1 'polypeptide(L)'
;MTLSSNGHTATKNGSGKRAIRIAGASGGFSDRQRAIKDLAALDIDVIVGDWLSECTMTLHGAQKIDNQKLRAEGKLMEEPVGLFDPTFMDNLSPALPDIARKGIKVAVNAGASDTRLLASLVEEEVKRQGLSLRVAYVEGDEVTETVNNLIKKGEKFPNLMTGEGLKDWGYTPIYAQCYLGGAGIAEALREGADIVICGRVADAAPTVGAGMWWHEWDRQKDFDEIAGSLICGHLIECAAYVTGGYYSGFKSLMERCENLGFPIAELESDGTCVITKEENNTGGEVSVGTVSSQLLYEIQGPLYYGSDVTALLEGIQMTQVGKDRVKVSGVKGSPPPRTTKVGLTAVGGYQAEFHVYLCGLDLEAKAEWVERQIRYSAGDAVKELSCFKFSLNGYCQENPRNQDVATVDLRVFVQTKNQRLVSKSTLDVPGFNRWCMDNGLQGCPGWTLGNDQRQSEGKLYYEYYVTLLPQSEVQHRVVFLNGKTMNIPPCLEMRDYPRDQPSYETSSPADLEQFGPTTRGPLGWVVGGRSGDKASDANVGFYARHDDEWEWLRSLLTIQKVQELLEEEYKGGKIERFEIPGIRAVHFLLRDHLDRGFNSTSTYDTLGKNVGEYLCNFDLDSKTCSHCQQSDIECVFDDKDGRKSRATARHVAEVLSQRIEYLEDLLRNPAQSDIERAAAANFSAIDMLPVPSESPPAYDDCLDEAEAMEALESCVGDDTDLLEAEPASSVAQKLVPSPIRFDLSSGRVRCFGPTTNMAIMSKTSFSNRPNRSKTHWPIFLLVRELSPETNRYLLDLFWTHHNSIIHLVHLDAFYEDQEEGGSDYYSTFLHLTMLATGFRYANKSRPDIQELSASRHRSSSLHEKAKAMAKPELDQSKGIPTIQGLLLLGSLDFMSGDDETGWLHTGSTASPFVLVPG
;
A
#
# COMPACT_ATOMS: atom_id res chain seq x y z
N MET A 1 -5.28 -26.03 -67.40
CA MET A 1 -5.04 -27.45 -67.07
C MET A 1 -5.06 -27.57 -65.56
N THR A 2 -5.86 -28.48 -65.03
CA THR A 2 -5.87 -28.92 -63.63
C THR A 2 -4.66 -29.80 -63.32
N LEU A 3 -4.19 -29.81 -62.06
CA LEU A 3 -3.44 -30.88 -61.35
C LEU A 3 -3.21 -30.31 -59.93
N SER A 4 -4.17 -30.45 -59.00
CA SER A 4 -4.42 -31.62 -58.13
C SER A 4 -3.51 -31.68 -56.91
N SER A 5 -4.14 -31.54 -55.75
CA SER A 5 -3.64 -31.77 -54.39
C SER A 5 -2.84 -33.08 -54.20
N ASN A 6 -1.86 -33.03 -53.29
CA ASN A 6 -1.64 -34.12 -52.35
C ASN A 6 -1.48 -33.53 -50.94
N GLY A 7 -2.42 -33.82 -50.06
CA GLY A 7 -2.35 -33.39 -48.66
C GLY A 7 -1.41 -34.27 -47.86
N HIS A 8 -0.58 -33.66 -47.02
CA HIS A 8 -0.07 -34.29 -45.81
C HIS A 8 -0.62 -33.51 -44.62
N THR A 9 -1.64 -34.08 -43.99
CA THR A 9 -2.10 -33.68 -42.67
C THR A 9 -1.00 -34.02 -41.66
N ALA A 10 -0.03 -33.12 -41.50
CA ALA A 10 0.92 -33.18 -40.41
C ALA A 10 0.16 -32.86 -39.11
N THR A 11 -0.25 -33.90 -38.40
CA THR A 11 -0.63 -33.79 -36.98
C THR A 11 0.56 -33.20 -36.23
N LYS A 12 0.43 -31.97 -35.71
CA LYS A 12 1.39 -31.36 -34.78
C LYS A 12 1.41 -32.16 -33.48
N ASN A 13 2.12 -33.30 -33.46
CA ASN A 13 2.54 -33.90 -32.19
C ASN A 13 3.63 -33.00 -31.62
N GLY A 14 3.33 -32.36 -30.50
CA GLY A 14 4.16 -31.30 -29.94
C GLY A 14 5.51 -31.80 -29.44
N SER A 15 6.58 -31.32 -30.06
CA SER A 15 7.83 -31.03 -29.34
C SER A 15 7.73 -29.61 -28.77
N GLY A 16 6.79 -29.41 -27.84
CA GLY A 16 6.54 -28.10 -27.24
C GLY A 16 7.75 -27.63 -26.42
N LYS A 17 8.08 -26.32 -26.51
CA LYS A 17 8.96 -25.70 -25.51
C LYS A 17 8.28 -25.79 -24.15
N ARG A 18 9.05 -25.95 -23.08
CA ARG A 18 8.50 -25.90 -21.70
C ARG A 18 7.87 -24.53 -21.43
N ALA A 19 6.98 -24.46 -20.44
CA ALA A 19 6.52 -23.21 -19.86
C ALA A 19 7.66 -22.21 -19.62
N ILE A 20 7.43 -20.94 -19.94
CA ILE A 20 8.32 -19.84 -19.58
C ILE A 20 8.06 -19.44 -18.13
N ARG A 21 9.12 -19.24 -17.35
CA ARG A 21 9.07 -18.80 -15.95
C ARG A 21 9.27 -17.29 -15.91
N ILE A 22 8.18 -16.54 -15.69
CA ILE A 22 8.16 -15.07 -15.68
C ILE A 22 7.92 -14.58 -14.26
N ALA A 23 8.85 -13.80 -13.69
CA ALA A 23 8.71 -13.24 -12.35
C ALA A 23 8.31 -11.76 -12.38
N GLY A 24 7.27 -11.39 -11.63
CA GLY A 24 6.87 -10.00 -11.42
C GLY A 24 7.66 -9.37 -10.28
N ALA A 25 8.50 -8.38 -10.59
CA ALA A 25 9.48 -7.79 -9.67
C ALA A 25 9.11 -6.42 -9.10
N SER A 26 8.11 -5.73 -9.65
CA SER A 26 7.65 -4.41 -9.18
C SER A 26 6.29 -4.09 -9.79
N GLY A 27 5.37 -3.56 -8.98
CA GLY A 27 4.18 -2.82 -9.42
C GLY A 27 4.29 -1.30 -9.23
N GLY A 28 5.43 -0.78 -8.77
CA GLY A 28 5.70 0.66 -8.68
C GLY A 28 6.94 1.00 -7.85
N PHE A 29 7.35 2.27 -7.85
CA PHE A 29 8.55 2.76 -7.11
C PHE A 29 8.57 2.50 -5.59
N SER A 30 7.43 2.13 -4.99
CA SER A 30 7.30 1.83 -3.56
C SER A 30 7.55 0.36 -3.22
N ASP A 31 7.81 -0.49 -4.21
CA ASP A 31 8.02 -1.92 -4.01
C ASP A 31 9.39 -2.27 -3.42
N ARG A 32 9.56 -3.56 -3.12
CA ARG A 32 10.74 -4.13 -2.46
C ARG A 32 12.02 -3.94 -3.30
N GLN A 33 12.86 -2.94 -2.96
CA GLN A 33 14.10 -2.52 -3.65
C GLN A 33 15.14 -3.62 -4.02
N ARG A 34 15.01 -4.83 -3.48
CA ARG A 34 15.89 -5.98 -3.79
C ARG A 34 15.23 -7.03 -4.69
N ALA A 35 14.01 -6.79 -5.19
CA ALA A 35 13.19 -7.83 -5.82
C ALA A 35 13.83 -8.43 -7.08
N ILE A 36 14.39 -7.62 -7.99
CA ILE A 36 15.06 -8.16 -9.18
C ILE A 36 16.24 -9.07 -8.79
N LYS A 37 17.01 -8.70 -7.76
CA LYS A 37 18.14 -9.50 -7.26
C LYS A 37 17.69 -10.82 -6.65
N ASP A 38 16.71 -10.77 -5.74
CA ASP A 38 16.19 -11.96 -5.05
C ASP A 38 15.55 -12.94 -6.07
N LEU A 39 14.80 -12.42 -7.06
CA LEU A 39 14.23 -13.22 -8.14
C LEU A 39 15.28 -13.76 -9.12
N ALA A 40 16.33 -12.99 -9.44
CA ALA A 40 17.44 -13.46 -10.26
C ALA A 40 18.26 -14.58 -9.58
N ALA A 41 18.15 -14.75 -8.26
CA ALA A 41 18.73 -15.89 -7.54
C ALA A 41 17.98 -17.21 -7.78
N LEU A 42 16.72 -17.18 -8.25
CA LEU A 42 15.88 -18.36 -8.54
C LEU A 42 16.08 -18.92 -9.97
N ASP A 43 15.37 -19.99 -10.31
CA ASP A 43 15.25 -20.48 -11.70
C ASP A 43 14.12 -19.72 -12.40
N ILE A 44 14.48 -18.75 -13.24
CA ILE A 44 13.59 -17.79 -13.91
C ILE A 44 14.12 -17.56 -15.34
N ASP A 45 13.23 -17.40 -16.31
CA ASP A 45 13.60 -17.06 -17.69
C ASP A 45 13.56 -15.55 -17.93
N VAL A 46 12.51 -14.89 -17.39
CA VAL A 46 12.26 -13.47 -17.59
C VAL A 46 11.82 -12.81 -16.29
N ILE A 47 12.39 -11.64 -15.99
CA ILE A 47 11.93 -10.74 -14.93
C ILE A 47 11.20 -9.56 -15.58
N VAL A 48 10.00 -9.27 -15.10
CA VAL A 48 9.17 -8.13 -15.54
C VAL A 48 8.86 -7.19 -14.38
N GLY A 49 8.47 -5.96 -14.67
CA GLY A 49 8.01 -5.03 -13.64
C GLY A 49 7.64 -3.65 -14.17
N ASP A 50 6.85 -2.93 -13.38
CA ASP A 50 6.35 -1.60 -13.66
C ASP A 50 6.86 -0.58 -12.61
N TRP A 51 7.17 0.63 -13.08
CA TRP A 51 7.49 1.83 -12.28
C TRP A 51 6.60 3.01 -12.68
N LEU A 52 5.71 2.85 -13.67
CA LEU A 52 4.84 3.87 -14.23
C LEU A 52 3.39 3.69 -13.77
N SER A 53 2.80 4.82 -13.40
CA SER A 53 1.38 4.98 -13.09
C SER A 53 0.94 6.34 -13.61
N GLU A 54 -0.36 6.63 -13.63
CA GLU A 54 -0.86 7.95 -14.05
C GLU A 54 -0.33 9.08 -13.16
N CYS A 55 -0.02 8.77 -11.90
CA CYS A 55 0.78 9.64 -11.02
C CYS A 55 2.15 9.96 -11.64
N THR A 56 3.04 8.97 -11.74
CA THR A 56 4.44 9.20 -12.14
C THR A 56 4.55 9.70 -13.58
N MET A 57 3.66 9.28 -14.48
CA MET A 57 3.56 9.82 -15.85
C MET A 57 3.32 11.34 -15.87
N THR A 58 2.37 11.86 -15.08
CA THR A 58 2.13 13.32 -15.05
C THR A 58 3.31 14.09 -14.45
N LEU A 59 3.93 13.56 -13.39
CA LEU A 59 5.08 14.17 -12.73
C LEU A 59 6.30 14.25 -13.67
N HIS A 60 6.71 13.11 -14.24
CA HIS A 60 7.87 13.04 -15.14
C HIS A 60 7.60 13.80 -16.45
N GLY A 61 6.37 13.74 -16.98
CA GLY A 61 5.97 14.46 -18.18
C GLY A 61 6.06 15.97 -18.03
N ALA A 62 5.56 16.50 -16.91
CA ALA A 62 5.69 17.92 -16.59
C ALA A 62 7.14 18.34 -16.31
N GLN A 63 7.89 17.53 -15.54
CA GLN A 63 9.31 17.76 -15.28
C GLN A 63 10.12 17.81 -16.58
N LYS A 64 9.79 16.97 -17.58
CA LYS A 64 10.39 17.01 -18.91
C LYS A 64 10.13 18.35 -19.62
N ILE A 65 8.89 18.84 -19.60
CA ILE A 65 8.53 20.12 -20.20
C ILE A 65 9.25 21.30 -19.51
N ASP A 66 9.39 21.29 -18.19
CA ASP A 66 10.12 22.34 -17.47
C ASP A 66 11.64 22.24 -17.67
N ASN A 67 12.21 21.03 -17.73
CA ASN A 67 13.60 20.81 -18.11
C ASN A 67 13.89 21.31 -19.54
N GLN A 68 12.96 21.13 -20.48
CA GLN A 68 13.07 21.68 -21.85
C GLN A 68 13.08 23.22 -21.84
N LYS A 69 12.21 23.87 -21.06
CA LYS A 69 12.22 25.35 -20.90
C LYS A 69 13.54 25.83 -20.31
N LEU A 70 13.98 25.24 -19.20
CA LEU A 70 15.25 25.62 -18.52
C LEU A 70 16.47 25.41 -19.44
N ARG A 71 16.48 24.35 -20.25
CA ARG A 71 17.51 24.10 -21.26
C ARG A 71 17.47 25.15 -22.39
N ALA A 72 16.29 25.52 -22.89
CA ALA A 72 16.13 26.57 -23.89
C ALA A 72 16.52 27.97 -23.37
N GLU A 73 16.33 28.22 -22.07
CA GLU A 73 16.76 29.44 -21.37
C GLU A 73 18.24 29.45 -20.96
N GLY A 74 18.98 28.35 -21.18
CA GLY A 74 20.39 28.22 -20.78
C GLY A 74 20.62 28.16 -19.26
N LYS A 75 19.58 27.79 -18.49
CA LYS A 75 19.61 27.72 -17.01
C LYS A 75 19.85 26.31 -16.47
N LEU A 76 19.72 25.28 -17.31
CA LEU A 76 19.98 23.90 -16.93
C LEU A 76 21.47 23.58 -17.10
N MET A 77 22.18 23.40 -15.98
CA MET A 77 23.65 23.23 -15.94
C MET A 77 24.12 21.76 -15.89
N GLU A 78 23.23 20.82 -15.54
CA GLU A 78 23.53 19.40 -15.34
C GLU A 78 22.51 18.50 -16.07
N GLU A 79 22.80 17.20 -16.18
CA GLU A 79 21.85 16.20 -16.70
C GLU A 79 20.59 16.15 -15.80
N PRO A 80 19.38 16.14 -16.38
CA PRO A 80 18.14 16.38 -15.64
C PRO A 80 17.74 15.26 -14.68
N VAL A 81 17.57 15.63 -13.41
CA VAL A 81 16.94 14.79 -12.38
C VAL A 81 15.43 14.65 -12.65
N GLY A 82 14.86 13.48 -12.33
CA GLY A 82 13.40 13.27 -12.25
C GLY A 82 12.68 12.97 -13.56
N LEU A 83 13.37 12.42 -14.58
CA LEU A 83 12.74 11.95 -15.84
C LEU A 83 12.30 10.48 -15.82
N PHE A 84 12.75 9.72 -14.83
CA PHE A 84 12.41 8.34 -14.48
C PHE A 84 12.69 8.11 -12.99
N ASP A 85 12.28 6.96 -12.46
CA ASP A 85 12.46 6.65 -11.04
C ASP A 85 13.87 6.06 -10.76
N PRO A 86 14.63 6.59 -9.79
CA PRO A 86 15.98 6.12 -9.51
C PRO A 86 16.03 4.73 -8.85
N THR A 87 14.97 4.31 -8.14
CA THR A 87 14.95 3.00 -7.43
C THR A 87 15.06 1.81 -8.38
N PHE A 88 14.73 1.99 -9.66
CA PHE A 88 14.92 0.98 -10.69
C PHE A 88 16.41 0.62 -10.86
N MET A 89 17.32 1.60 -10.83
CA MET A 89 18.75 1.33 -10.94
C MET A 89 19.29 0.61 -9.71
N ASP A 90 18.79 0.97 -8.51
CA ASP A 90 19.13 0.28 -7.26
C ASP A 90 18.66 -1.19 -7.25
N ASN A 91 17.51 -1.48 -7.87
CA ASN A 91 17.02 -2.85 -8.05
C ASN A 91 17.86 -3.63 -9.06
N LEU A 92 18.15 -3.02 -10.22
CA LEU A 92 18.76 -3.71 -11.36
C LEU A 92 20.27 -3.94 -11.17
N SER A 93 21.02 -2.91 -10.76
CA SER A 93 22.50 -2.97 -10.69
C SER A 93 23.01 -4.16 -9.86
N PRO A 94 22.48 -4.47 -8.66
CA PRO A 94 22.90 -5.64 -7.87
C PRO A 94 22.53 -6.99 -8.49
N ALA A 95 21.60 -7.03 -9.45
CA ALA A 95 21.11 -8.24 -10.09
C ALA A 95 21.82 -8.56 -11.42
N LEU A 96 22.46 -7.57 -12.06
CA LEU A 96 23.14 -7.74 -13.37
C LEU A 96 24.11 -8.94 -13.43
N PRO A 97 24.92 -9.26 -12.39
CA PRO A 97 25.80 -10.42 -12.43
C PRO A 97 25.04 -11.75 -12.53
N ASP A 98 23.89 -11.87 -11.85
CA ASP A 98 23.06 -13.07 -11.87
C ASP A 98 22.26 -13.20 -13.17
N ILE A 99 21.76 -12.07 -13.67
CA ILE A 99 21.10 -11.96 -14.98
C ILE A 99 22.06 -12.44 -16.09
N ALA A 100 23.31 -11.93 -16.11
CA ALA A 100 24.33 -12.34 -17.06
C ALA A 100 24.76 -13.80 -16.91
N ARG A 101 24.95 -14.27 -15.67
CA ARG A 101 25.38 -15.64 -15.36
C ARG A 101 24.37 -16.70 -15.79
N LYS A 102 23.07 -16.41 -15.68
CA LYS A 102 21.97 -17.34 -15.99
C LYS A 102 21.34 -17.10 -17.36
N GLY A 103 21.61 -15.96 -18.00
CA GLY A 103 21.02 -15.59 -19.29
C GLY A 103 19.57 -15.08 -19.20
N ILE A 104 19.11 -14.72 -17.99
CA ILE A 104 17.78 -14.18 -17.70
C ILE A 104 17.50 -12.96 -18.58
N LYS A 105 16.25 -12.79 -19.01
CA LYS A 105 15.80 -11.57 -19.70
C LYS A 105 15.10 -10.62 -18.74
N VAL A 106 15.19 -9.33 -18.99
CA VAL A 106 14.49 -8.29 -18.24
C VAL A 106 13.65 -7.46 -19.20
N ALA A 107 12.38 -7.23 -18.88
CA ALA A 107 11.51 -6.34 -19.66
C ALA A 107 10.66 -5.48 -18.71
N VAL A 108 10.84 -4.16 -18.74
CA VAL A 108 10.29 -3.27 -17.70
C VAL A 108 9.69 -1.98 -18.24
N ASN A 109 8.60 -1.55 -17.61
CA ASN A 109 7.91 -0.29 -17.85
C ASN A 109 8.51 0.77 -16.90
N ALA A 110 9.72 1.26 -17.21
CA ALA A 110 10.54 2.06 -16.28
C ALA A 110 11.11 3.36 -16.88
N GLY A 111 11.04 3.55 -18.21
CA GLY A 111 11.61 4.70 -18.90
C GLY A 111 10.92 6.04 -18.66
N ALA A 112 9.71 6.01 -18.08
CA ALA A 112 8.91 7.18 -17.71
C ALA A 112 8.76 8.21 -18.84
N SER A 113 9.53 9.30 -18.81
CA SER A 113 9.51 10.34 -19.83
C SER A 113 10.85 10.48 -20.57
N ASP A 114 11.89 9.71 -20.22
CA ASP A 114 13.11 9.61 -21.04
C ASP A 114 13.70 8.18 -21.02
N THR A 115 13.00 7.28 -21.71
CA THR A 115 13.39 5.88 -21.88
C THR A 115 14.80 5.71 -22.45
N ARG A 116 15.22 6.61 -23.34
CA ARG A 116 16.53 6.56 -23.98
C ARG A 116 17.65 6.91 -23.01
N LEU A 117 17.45 7.92 -22.16
CA LEU A 117 18.40 8.28 -21.10
C LEU A 117 18.57 7.10 -20.13
N LEU A 118 17.46 6.51 -19.66
CA LEU A 118 17.53 5.35 -18.76
C LEU A 118 18.23 4.15 -19.42
N ALA A 119 17.90 3.83 -20.67
CA ALA A 119 18.57 2.73 -21.39
C ALA A 119 20.08 2.96 -21.57
N SER A 120 20.52 4.21 -21.77
CA SER A 120 21.94 4.57 -21.81
C SER A 120 22.63 4.34 -20.46
N LEU A 121 22.00 4.76 -19.36
CA LEU A 121 22.53 4.57 -18.00
C LEU A 121 22.62 3.08 -17.61
N VAL A 122 21.65 2.27 -18.01
CA VAL A 122 21.72 0.79 -17.84
C VAL A 122 22.87 0.21 -18.67
N GLU A 123 23.07 0.66 -19.90
CA GLU A 123 24.18 0.20 -20.75
C GLU A 123 25.56 0.60 -20.19
N GLU A 124 25.67 1.79 -19.61
CA GLU A 124 26.86 2.26 -18.89
C GLU A 124 27.13 1.43 -17.63
N GLU A 125 26.10 1.11 -16.84
CA GLU A 125 26.23 0.28 -15.65
C GLU A 125 26.64 -1.17 -15.98
N VAL A 126 26.07 -1.76 -17.03
CA VAL A 126 26.49 -3.07 -17.58
C VAL A 126 27.97 -3.05 -17.96
N LYS A 127 28.43 -2.00 -18.65
CA LYS A 127 29.85 -1.81 -19.01
C LYS A 127 30.74 -1.62 -17.79
N ARG A 128 30.29 -0.84 -16.78
CA ARG A 128 31.01 -0.58 -15.52
C ARG A 128 31.27 -1.87 -14.74
N GLN A 129 30.30 -2.79 -14.72
CA GLN A 129 30.45 -4.11 -14.10
C GLN A 129 31.23 -5.12 -14.97
N GLY A 130 31.66 -4.75 -16.18
CA GLY A 130 32.41 -5.64 -17.09
C GLY A 130 31.55 -6.74 -17.72
N LEU A 131 30.24 -6.55 -17.80
CA LEU A 131 29.28 -7.51 -18.33
C LEU A 131 29.00 -7.26 -19.81
N SER A 132 28.51 -8.29 -20.52
CA SER A 132 28.23 -8.25 -21.96
C SER A 132 26.74 -8.37 -22.29
N LEU A 133 25.87 -7.82 -21.42
CA LEU A 133 24.42 -7.82 -21.61
C LEU A 133 24.02 -6.80 -22.69
N ARG A 134 23.08 -7.16 -23.57
CA ARG A 134 22.54 -6.25 -24.58
C ARG A 134 21.29 -5.55 -24.07
N VAL A 135 21.34 -4.23 -23.99
CA VAL A 135 20.18 -3.39 -23.66
C VAL A 135 19.44 -3.03 -24.95
N ALA A 136 18.13 -2.80 -24.86
CA ALA A 136 17.27 -2.24 -25.90
C ALA A 136 16.19 -1.36 -25.26
N TYR A 137 15.54 -0.50 -26.06
CA TYR A 137 14.39 0.26 -25.57
C TYR A 137 13.24 0.35 -26.56
N VAL A 138 12.04 0.59 -26.02
CA VAL A 138 10.79 0.79 -26.78
C VAL A 138 10.34 2.23 -26.63
N GLU A 139 10.10 2.90 -27.76
CA GLU A 139 9.65 4.29 -27.88
C GLU A 139 8.41 4.40 -28.77
N GLY A 140 7.73 5.55 -28.73
CA GLY A 140 6.51 5.83 -29.49
C GLY A 140 5.26 5.99 -28.62
N ASP A 141 5.42 5.92 -27.30
CA ASP A 141 4.41 6.23 -26.30
C ASP A 141 4.17 7.74 -26.20
N GLU A 142 5.22 8.58 -26.23
CA GLU A 142 5.10 10.04 -26.26
C GLU A 142 4.49 10.52 -27.60
N VAL A 143 3.28 11.08 -27.53
CA VAL A 143 2.46 11.47 -28.68
C VAL A 143 2.04 12.95 -28.65
N THR A 144 2.71 13.79 -27.86
CA THR A 144 2.39 15.21 -27.66
C THR A 144 2.25 16.00 -28.97
N GLU A 145 3.15 15.82 -29.93
CA GLU A 145 3.05 16.48 -31.24
C GLU A 145 1.88 15.94 -32.08
N THR A 146 1.66 14.62 -32.07
CA THR A 146 0.57 13.95 -32.79
C THR A 146 -0.80 14.43 -32.30
N VAL A 147 -1.00 14.46 -30.98
CA VAL A 147 -2.22 14.99 -30.34
C VAL A 147 -2.44 16.45 -30.73
N ASN A 148 -1.42 17.31 -30.60
CA ASN A 148 -1.51 18.71 -31.00
C ASN A 148 -1.87 18.91 -32.49
N ASN A 149 -1.41 18.03 -33.38
CA ASN A 149 -1.74 18.08 -34.79
C ASN A 149 -3.15 17.53 -35.09
N LEU A 150 -3.63 16.54 -34.34
CA LEU A 150 -5.00 16.04 -34.43
C LEU A 150 -6.03 17.07 -33.89
N ILE A 151 -5.73 17.76 -32.79
CA ILE A 151 -6.53 18.89 -32.28
C ILE A 151 -6.71 19.97 -33.36
N LYS A 152 -5.63 20.33 -34.08
CA LYS A 152 -5.68 21.30 -35.20
C LYS A 152 -6.52 20.80 -36.38
N LYS A 153 -6.57 19.49 -36.63
CA LYS A 153 -7.44 18.86 -37.64
C LYS A 153 -8.91 18.76 -37.22
N GLY A 154 -9.22 19.08 -35.96
CA GLY A 154 -10.58 19.03 -35.41
C GLY A 154 -10.93 17.74 -34.67
N GLU A 155 -9.94 16.90 -34.35
CA GLU A 155 -10.15 15.74 -33.47
C GLU A 155 -10.68 16.22 -32.11
N LYS A 156 -11.73 15.55 -31.62
CA LYS A 156 -12.46 15.98 -30.43
C LYS A 156 -11.83 15.46 -29.15
N PHE A 157 -11.17 14.31 -29.24
CA PHE A 157 -10.60 13.60 -28.10
C PHE A 157 -11.61 13.52 -26.95
N PRO A 158 -12.69 12.71 -27.04
CA PRO A 158 -13.66 12.61 -25.96
C PRO A 158 -13.04 11.96 -24.71
N ASN A 159 -13.39 12.45 -23.53
CA ASN A 159 -13.01 11.84 -22.26
C ASN A 159 -13.59 10.42 -22.20
N LEU A 160 -12.79 9.42 -21.84
CA LEU A 160 -13.27 8.03 -21.81
C LEU A 160 -14.41 7.81 -20.80
N MET A 161 -14.41 8.55 -19.69
CA MET A 161 -15.31 8.37 -18.55
C MET A 161 -16.53 9.28 -18.72
N THR A 162 -16.33 10.60 -18.84
CA THR A 162 -17.44 11.58 -18.95
C THR A 162 -18.01 11.71 -20.37
N GLY A 163 -17.18 11.53 -21.40
CA GLY A 163 -17.57 11.68 -22.81
C GLY A 163 -17.54 13.12 -23.34
N GLU A 164 -17.21 14.08 -22.48
CA GLU A 164 -17.01 15.49 -22.83
C GLU A 164 -15.84 15.64 -23.81
N GLY A 165 -15.79 16.74 -24.57
CA GLY A 165 -14.69 17.00 -25.50
C GLY A 165 -13.50 17.67 -24.81
N LEU A 166 -12.31 17.55 -25.42
CA LEU A 166 -11.08 18.13 -24.84
C LEU A 166 -11.15 19.66 -24.66
N LYS A 167 -12.02 20.33 -25.42
CA LYS A 167 -12.28 21.77 -25.30
C LYS A 167 -13.10 22.13 -24.05
N ASP A 168 -13.91 21.21 -23.57
CA ASP A 168 -14.83 21.40 -22.45
C ASP A 168 -14.10 21.19 -21.10
N TRP A 169 -12.98 20.46 -21.11
CA TRP A 169 -12.10 20.25 -19.95
C TRP A 169 -11.56 21.52 -19.28
N GLY A 170 -11.41 22.63 -20.02
CA GLY A 170 -10.96 23.90 -19.45
C GLY A 170 -9.46 23.99 -19.08
N TYR A 171 -8.65 23.05 -19.58
CA TYR A 171 -7.18 23.03 -19.44
C TYR A 171 -6.48 22.79 -20.78
N THR A 172 -5.20 23.19 -20.87
CA THR A 172 -4.36 22.99 -22.05
C THR A 172 -3.40 21.82 -21.81
N PRO A 173 -3.44 20.73 -22.61
CA PRO A 173 -2.43 19.68 -22.55
C PRO A 173 -1.01 20.23 -22.75
N ILE A 174 -0.09 19.85 -21.88
CA ILE A 174 1.35 20.13 -21.99
C ILE A 174 2.15 18.90 -22.44
N TYR A 175 1.63 17.69 -22.20
CA TYR A 175 2.31 16.42 -22.50
C TYR A 175 1.28 15.31 -22.75
N ALA A 176 1.62 14.32 -23.57
CA ALA A 176 0.74 13.20 -23.90
C ALA A 176 1.50 11.88 -24.06
N GLN A 177 1.04 10.82 -23.39
CA GLN A 177 1.58 9.46 -23.52
C GLN A 177 0.48 8.44 -23.78
N CYS A 178 0.71 7.53 -24.71
CA CYS A 178 -0.19 6.43 -25.04
C CYS A 178 0.34 5.07 -24.58
N TYR A 179 -0.56 4.11 -24.41
CA TYR A 179 -0.26 2.81 -23.81
C TYR A 179 0.11 1.80 -24.91
N LEU A 180 1.41 1.52 -25.05
CA LEU A 180 1.92 0.55 -26.03
C LEU A 180 1.72 -0.92 -25.59
N GLY A 181 1.90 -1.85 -26.53
CA GLY A 181 1.80 -3.30 -26.31
C GLY A 181 3.16 -4.01 -26.22
N GLY A 182 3.13 -5.31 -25.89
CA GLY A 182 4.29 -6.17 -25.70
C GLY A 182 4.99 -6.58 -26.99
N ALA A 183 4.41 -6.29 -28.16
CA ALA A 183 5.00 -6.63 -29.46
C ALA A 183 6.43 -6.07 -29.63
N GLY A 184 6.68 -4.84 -29.17
CA GLY A 184 8.01 -4.23 -29.26
C GLY A 184 9.05 -4.94 -28.38
N ILE A 185 8.62 -5.46 -27.24
CA ILE A 185 9.45 -6.26 -26.32
C ILE A 185 9.77 -7.61 -26.95
N ALA A 186 8.78 -8.27 -27.56
CA ALA A 186 9.00 -9.55 -28.24
C ALA A 186 10.07 -9.45 -29.35
N GLU A 187 10.01 -8.42 -30.20
CA GLU A 187 11.01 -8.19 -31.26
C GLU A 187 12.38 -7.81 -30.70
N ALA A 188 12.44 -7.01 -29.62
CA ALA A 188 13.70 -6.72 -28.92
C ALA A 188 14.40 -8.00 -28.43
N LEU A 189 13.64 -8.91 -27.82
CA LEU A 189 14.15 -10.21 -27.34
C LEU A 189 14.45 -11.19 -28.49
N ARG A 190 13.72 -11.14 -29.63
CA ARG A 190 13.99 -11.96 -30.83
C ARG A 190 15.32 -11.60 -31.49
N GLU A 191 15.69 -10.32 -31.54
CA GLU A 191 17.03 -9.88 -31.98
C GLU A 191 18.09 -10.01 -30.88
N GLY A 192 17.66 -10.45 -29.69
CA GLY A 192 18.50 -10.94 -28.60
C GLY A 192 18.93 -9.88 -27.59
N ALA A 193 18.14 -8.82 -27.40
CA ALA A 193 18.28 -8.01 -26.19
C ALA A 193 18.17 -8.91 -24.95
N ASP A 194 18.96 -8.61 -23.93
CA ASP A 194 18.89 -9.23 -22.60
C ASP A 194 18.08 -8.35 -21.64
N ILE A 195 18.10 -7.03 -21.83
CA ILE A 195 17.33 -6.06 -21.04
C ILE A 195 16.56 -5.14 -21.99
N VAL A 196 15.26 -4.99 -21.79
CA VAL A 196 14.36 -4.13 -22.58
C VAL A 196 13.71 -3.10 -21.67
N ILE A 197 14.00 -1.82 -21.89
CA ILE A 197 13.43 -0.69 -21.16
C ILE A 197 12.32 -0.04 -21.99
N CYS A 198 11.11 0.04 -21.48
CA CYS A 198 9.99 0.67 -22.17
C CYS A 198 9.71 2.08 -21.64
N GLY A 199 9.27 2.99 -22.53
CA GLY A 199 8.37 4.09 -22.13
C GLY A 199 7.00 3.51 -21.72
N ARG A 200 5.90 4.27 -21.77
CA ARG A 200 4.62 3.70 -21.32
C ARG A 200 4.14 2.56 -22.23
N VAL A 201 4.25 1.33 -21.72
CA VAL A 201 3.47 0.17 -22.16
C VAL A 201 2.30 -0.06 -21.21
N ALA A 202 1.31 -0.86 -21.63
CA ALA A 202 0.36 -1.45 -20.69
C ALA A 202 1.07 -2.38 -19.71
N ASP A 203 0.52 -2.50 -18.51
CA ASP A 203 1.20 -3.01 -17.32
C ASP A 203 1.53 -4.52 -17.49
N ALA A 204 0.63 -5.27 -18.15
CA ALA A 204 0.81 -6.68 -18.53
C ALA A 204 1.67 -6.90 -19.79
N ALA A 205 1.99 -5.85 -20.55
CA ALA A 205 2.68 -5.93 -21.83
C ALA A 205 4.07 -6.57 -21.76
N PRO A 206 4.89 -6.38 -20.71
CA PRO A 206 6.14 -7.12 -20.55
C PRO A 206 5.97 -8.64 -20.56
N THR A 207 4.96 -9.16 -19.86
CA THR A 207 4.63 -10.59 -19.83
C THR A 207 4.12 -11.07 -21.18
N VAL A 208 3.25 -10.30 -21.84
CA VAL A 208 2.77 -10.57 -23.20
C VAL A 208 3.93 -10.63 -24.22
N GLY A 209 4.87 -9.68 -24.14
CA GLY A 209 6.07 -9.66 -24.98
C GLY A 209 7.00 -10.85 -24.73
N ALA A 210 7.21 -11.22 -23.47
CA ALA A 210 7.99 -12.39 -23.07
C ALA A 210 7.38 -13.71 -23.58
N GLY A 211 6.06 -13.88 -23.43
CA GLY A 211 5.33 -15.04 -23.95
C GLY A 211 5.43 -15.17 -25.47
N MET A 212 5.15 -14.09 -26.21
CA MET A 212 5.27 -14.05 -27.68
C MET A 212 6.71 -14.34 -28.16
N TRP A 213 7.74 -13.85 -27.45
CA TRP A 213 9.13 -14.17 -27.78
C TRP A 213 9.44 -15.65 -27.59
N TRP A 214 9.12 -16.20 -26.42
CA TRP A 214 9.51 -17.56 -26.05
C TRP A 214 8.75 -18.63 -26.82
N HIS A 215 7.43 -18.52 -26.92
CA HIS A 215 6.58 -19.52 -27.60
C HIS A 215 6.44 -19.27 -29.11
N GLU A 216 7.05 -18.19 -29.63
CA GLU A 216 7.03 -17.82 -31.05
C GLU A 216 5.62 -17.52 -31.61
N TRP A 217 4.70 -17.08 -30.75
CA TRP A 217 3.32 -16.76 -31.13
C TRP A 217 3.22 -15.66 -32.20
N ASP A 218 2.31 -15.88 -33.13
CA ASP A 218 1.91 -14.93 -34.18
C ASP A 218 0.81 -14.00 -33.67
N ARG A 219 1.18 -12.73 -33.44
CA ARG A 219 0.29 -11.64 -32.99
C ARG A 219 -0.95 -11.42 -33.88
N GLN A 220 -1.01 -11.98 -35.08
CA GLN A 220 -2.18 -11.88 -35.97
C GLN A 220 -3.07 -13.13 -35.97
N LYS A 221 -2.74 -14.18 -35.19
CA LYS A 221 -3.48 -15.47 -35.21
C LYS A 221 -3.67 -16.09 -33.83
N ASP A 222 -2.65 -16.07 -32.99
CA ASP A 222 -2.58 -16.83 -31.74
C ASP A 222 -3.21 -16.02 -30.58
N PHE A 223 -4.44 -15.54 -30.82
CA PHE A 223 -5.11 -14.61 -29.91
C PHE A 223 -5.48 -15.27 -28.58
N ASP A 224 -5.88 -16.54 -28.56
CA ASP A 224 -6.21 -17.26 -27.32
C ASP A 224 -4.99 -17.35 -26.40
N GLU A 225 -3.84 -17.68 -26.99
CA GLU A 225 -2.57 -17.82 -26.29
C GLU A 225 -2.07 -16.47 -25.75
N ILE A 226 -2.15 -15.41 -26.56
CA ILE A 226 -1.78 -14.04 -26.16
C ILE A 226 -2.77 -13.49 -25.12
N ALA A 227 -4.05 -13.85 -25.17
CA ALA A 227 -5.03 -13.49 -24.14
C ALA A 227 -4.74 -14.21 -22.81
N GLY A 228 -4.37 -15.50 -22.85
CA GLY A 228 -3.84 -16.20 -21.69
C GLY A 228 -2.60 -15.51 -21.10
N SER A 229 -1.69 -15.04 -21.97
CA SER A 229 -0.52 -14.26 -21.56
C SER A 229 -0.84 -12.86 -21.02
N LEU A 230 -1.93 -12.22 -21.46
CA LEU A 230 -2.42 -10.95 -20.93
C LEU A 230 -2.90 -11.13 -19.49
N ILE A 231 -3.71 -12.16 -19.23
CA ILE A 231 -4.17 -12.49 -17.87
C ILE A 231 -3.01 -12.95 -16.98
N CYS A 232 -2.08 -13.74 -17.53
CA CYS A 232 -0.84 -14.08 -16.85
C CYS A 232 -0.02 -12.85 -16.45
N GLY A 233 0.01 -11.81 -17.29
CA GLY A 233 0.66 -10.53 -16.98
C GLY A 233 -0.05 -9.76 -15.90
N HIS A 234 -1.35 -9.58 -16.05
CA HIS A 234 -2.23 -8.92 -15.09
C HIS A 234 -2.13 -9.50 -13.67
N LEU A 235 -1.97 -10.82 -13.57
CA LEU A 235 -1.78 -11.51 -12.31
C LEU A 235 -0.41 -11.29 -11.66
N ILE A 236 0.63 -10.85 -12.38
CA ILE A 236 2.00 -10.69 -11.82
C ILE A 236 2.55 -9.26 -11.89
N GLU A 237 1.91 -8.34 -12.61
CA GLU A 237 2.37 -6.95 -12.79
C GLU A 237 2.41 -6.18 -11.46
N CYS A 238 1.39 -6.31 -10.60
CA CYS A 238 1.36 -5.69 -9.27
C CYS A 238 2.15 -6.46 -8.19
N ALA A 239 3.15 -7.25 -8.61
CA ALA A 239 4.03 -8.03 -7.76
C ALA A 239 3.30 -8.78 -6.62
N ALA A 240 3.52 -8.41 -5.36
CA ALA A 240 3.03 -9.14 -4.20
C ALA A 240 1.49 -9.18 -4.05
N TYR A 241 0.70 -8.48 -4.89
CA TYR A 241 -0.77 -8.48 -4.76
C TYR A 241 -1.37 -9.90 -4.88
N VAL A 242 -0.97 -10.64 -5.93
CA VAL A 242 -1.44 -12.02 -6.17
C VAL A 242 -0.95 -13.03 -5.12
N THR A 243 0.01 -12.63 -4.27
CA THR A 243 0.56 -13.46 -3.20
C THR A 243 0.10 -13.01 -1.79
N GLY A 244 -0.85 -12.08 -1.72
CA GLY A 244 -1.49 -11.63 -0.47
C GLY A 244 -1.50 -10.11 -0.23
N GLY A 245 -0.82 -9.31 -1.05
CA GLY A 245 -0.84 -7.85 -0.95
C GLY A 245 -2.22 -7.29 -1.28
N TYR A 246 -2.78 -6.45 -0.41
CA TYR A 246 -4.18 -5.96 -0.52
C TYR A 246 -5.24 -7.07 -0.64
N TYR A 247 -4.94 -8.29 -0.17
CA TYR A 247 -5.92 -9.37 -0.10
C TYR A 247 -6.86 -9.16 1.09
N SER A 248 -8.15 -8.95 0.85
CA SER A 248 -9.16 -8.74 1.90
C SER A 248 -9.24 -9.89 2.92
N GLY A 249 -8.85 -11.11 2.54
CA GLY A 249 -8.68 -12.26 3.45
C GLY A 249 -7.41 -12.26 4.33
N PHE A 250 -6.72 -11.12 4.50
CA PHE A 250 -5.39 -11.01 5.11
C PHE A 250 -5.22 -11.65 6.50
N LYS A 251 -6.30 -11.81 7.29
CA LYS A 251 -6.25 -12.46 8.62
C LYS A 251 -5.61 -13.85 8.56
N SER A 252 -5.79 -14.58 7.45
CA SER A 252 -5.17 -15.90 7.21
C SER A 252 -3.65 -15.85 6.95
N LEU A 253 -3.12 -14.69 6.57
CA LEU A 253 -1.71 -14.50 6.18
C LEU A 253 -0.82 -13.97 7.31
N MET A 254 -1.40 -13.58 8.46
CA MET A 254 -0.67 -12.89 9.54
C MET A 254 0.48 -13.68 10.14
N GLU A 255 0.46 -15.02 10.06
CA GLU A 255 1.58 -15.84 10.60
C GLU A 255 2.89 -15.63 9.82
N ARG A 256 2.83 -15.11 8.58
CA ARG A 256 3.99 -14.82 7.71
C ARG A 256 3.71 -13.64 6.76
N CYS A 257 3.30 -12.47 7.27
CA CYS A 257 2.98 -11.30 6.43
C CYS A 257 4.15 -10.31 6.24
N GLU A 258 5.28 -10.50 6.92
CA GLU A 258 6.39 -9.53 7.03
C GLU A 258 7.24 -9.40 5.76
N ASN A 259 7.27 -10.45 4.93
CA ASN A 259 8.02 -10.49 3.67
C ASN A 259 7.26 -11.36 2.66
N LEU A 260 6.21 -10.82 2.05
CA LEU A 260 5.43 -11.53 1.02
C LEU A 260 6.33 -11.95 -0.15
N GLY A 261 6.12 -13.16 -0.67
CA GLY A 261 6.87 -13.68 -1.81
C GLY A 261 6.44 -13.02 -3.12
N PHE A 262 7.39 -12.69 -3.99
CA PHE A 262 7.05 -12.09 -5.29
C PHE A 262 6.60 -13.18 -6.29
N PRO A 263 5.65 -12.88 -7.20
CA PRO A 263 5.01 -13.90 -8.01
C PRO A 263 5.90 -14.40 -9.14
N ILE A 264 5.68 -15.66 -9.50
CA ILE A 264 6.28 -16.34 -10.64
C ILE A 264 5.15 -17.03 -11.39
N ALA A 265 4.98 -16.69 -12.67
CA ALA A 265 4.07 -17.40 -13.55
C ALA A 265 4.84 -18.40 -14.43
N GLU A 266 4.31 -19.61 -14.52
CA GLU A 266 4.73 -20.65 -15.45
C GLU A 266 3.74 -20.67 -16.61
N LEU A 267 4.05 -19.96 -17.70
CA LEU A 267 3.15 -19.75 -18.83
C LEU A 267 3.43 -20.78 -19.94
N GLU A 268 2.45 -21.64 -20.22
CA GLU A 268 2.51 -22.70 -21.22
C GLU A 268 2.28 -22.18 -22.65
N SER A 269 2.66 -23.00 -23.63
CA SER A 269 2.55 -22.64 -25.06
C SER A 269 1.11 -22.49 -25.59
N ASP A 270 0.11 -22.90 -24.80
CA ASP A 270 -1.33 -22.78 -25.08
C ASP A 270 -2.00 -21.59 -24.36
N GLY A 271 -1.20 -20.74 -23.71
CA GLY A 271 -1.69 -19.59 -22.92
C GLY A 271 -2.22 -19.94 -21.53
N THR A 272 -2.32 -21.21 -21.15
CA THR A 272 -2.59 -21.56 -19.75
C THR A 272 -1.37 -21.28 -18.88
N CYS A 273 -1.56 -20.97 -17.60
CA CYS A 273 -0.42 -20.72 -16.70
C CYS A 273 -0.64 -21.30 -15.31
N VAL A 274 0.46 -21.51 -14.58
CA VAL A 274 0.44 -21.75 -13.14
C VAL A 274 1.09 -20.56 -12.45
N ILE A 275 0.34 -19.86 -11.60
CA ILE A 275 0.89 -18.85 -10.70
C ILE A 275 1.46 -19.55 -9.48
N THR A 276 2.67 -19.15 -9.09
CA THR A 276 3.34 -19.51 -7.85
C THR A 276 4.11 -18.30 -7.32
N LYS A 277 4.94 -18.48 -6.29
CA LYS A 277 5.71 -17.39 -5.67
C LYS A 277 7.15 -17.79 -5.38
N GLU A 278 7.99 -16.79 -5.19
CA GLU A 278 9.31 -16.92 -4.56
C GLU A 278 9.23 -17.76 -3.28
N GLU A 279 10.04 -18.82 -3.19
CA GLU A 279 9.98 -19.80 -2.09
C GLU A 279 10.92 -19.45 -0.91
N ASN A 280 12.04 -18.79 -1.20
CA ASN A 280 13.14 -18.60 -0.25
C ASN A 280 12.87 -17.49 0.78
N ASN A 281 12.62 -17.87 2.04
CA ASN A 281 12.44 -16.94 3.17
C ASN A 281 11.32 -15.90 2.98
N THR A 282 10.25 -16.28 2.27
CA THR A 282 9.07 -15.41 2.08
C THR A 282 7.79 -16.06 2.61
N GLY A 283 6.88 -15.20 3.05
CA GLY A 283 5.51 -15.53 3.40
C GLY A 283 4.53 -15.18 2.27
N GLY A 284 3.31 -14.82 2.64
CA GLY A 284 2.17 -14.77 1.72
C GLY A 284 1.72 -16.17 1.27
N GLU A 285 0.67 -16.20 0.44
CA GLU A 285 0.05 -17.42 -0.10
C GLU A 285 -0.28 -17.23 -1.59
N VAL A 286 -0.16 -18.27 -2.41
CA VAL A 286 -0.84 -18.32 -3.72
C VAL A 286 -1.99 -19.33 -3.67
N SER A 287 -3.19 -18.81 -3.47
CA SER A 287 -4.44 -19.58 -3.44
C SER A 287 -5.45 -19.04 -4.46
N VAL A 288 -6.50 -19.82 -4.75
CA VAL A 288 -7.59 -19.36 -5.62
C VAL A 288 -8.18 -18.02 -5.12
N GLY A 289 -8.18 -17.78 -3.81
CA GLY A 289 -8.57 -16.49 -3.23
C GLY A 289 -7.65 -15.34 -3.64
N THR A 290 -6.33 -15.45 -3.43
CA THR A 290 -5.40 -14.37 -3.77
C THR A 290 -5.32 -14.12 -5.28
N VAL A 291 -5.43 -15.18 -6.10
CA VAL A 291 -5.43 -15.06 -7.57
C VAL A 291 -6.74 -14.47 -8.10
N SER A 292 -7.90 -14.82 -7.53
CA SER A 292 -9.18 -14.18 -7.87
C SER A 292 -9.19 -12.71 -7.45
N SER A 293 -8.65 -12.41 -6.28
CA SER A 293 -8.49 -11.05 -5.77
C SER A 293 -7.64 -10.18 -6.69
N GLN A 294 -6.57 -10.70 -7.28
CA GLN A 294 -5.79 -9.92 -8.26
C GLN A 294 -6.50 -9.82 -9.62
N LEU A 295 -7.19 -10.86 -10.11
CA LEU A 295 -7.92 -10.77 -11.39
C LEU A 295 -9.01 -9.68 -11.39
N LEU A 296 -9.64 -9.47 -10.24
CA LEU A 296 -10.75 -8.51 -10.11
C LEU A 296 -10.29 -7.06 -9.95
N TYR A 297 -8.98 -6.82 -9.85
CA TYR A 297 -8.39 -5.49 -9.82
C TYR A 297 -8.40 -4.88 -11.24
N GLU A 298 -8.79 -3.62 -11.40
CA GLU A 298 -8.64 -2.84 -12.65
C GLU A 298 -9.34 -3.36 -13.93
N ILE A 299 -10.25 -4.34 -13.81
CA ILE A 299 -11.10 -4.76 -14.92
C ILE A 299 -12.34 -3.85 -15.05
N GLN A 300 -12.87 -3.71 -16.27
CA GLN A 300 -14.01 -2.82 -16.57
C GLN A 300 -15.26 -3.54 -17.10
N GLY A 301 -15.15 -4.84 -17.40
CA GLY A 301 -16.15 -5.58 -18.13
C GLY A 301 -15.71 -7.03 -18.37
N PRO A 302 -16.59 -7.86 -18.97
CA PRO A 302 -16.24 -9.23 -19.37
C PRO A 302 -15.18 -9.26 -20.49
N LEU A 303 -15.00 -8.15 -21.22
CA LEU A 303 -13.93 -7.94 -22.19
C LEU A 303 -12.83 -7.07 -21.59
N TYR A 304 -11.63 -7.62 -21.44
CA TYR A 304 -10.43 -6.89 -21.03
C TYR A 304 -9.61 -6.48 -22.26
N TYR A 305 -9.58 -5.17 -22.52
CA TYR A 305 -8.92 -4.58 -23.68
C TYR A 305 -7.41 -4.34 -23.46
N GLY A 306 -6.57 -5.18 -24.06
CA GLY A 306 -5.13 -4.96 -24.17
C GLY A 306 -4.71 -4.38 -25.52
N SER A 307 -3.49 -3.81 -25.58
CA SER A 307 -2.94 -3.21 -26.81
C SER A 307 -2.50 -4.24 -27.88
N ASP A 308 -2.47 -5.53 -27.55
CA ASP A 308 -2.14 -6.63 -28.46
C ASP A 308 -3.30 -7.62 -28.69
N VAL A 309 -4.24 -7.71 -27.75
CA VAL A 309 -5.37 -8.65 -27.77
C VAL A 309 -6.49 -8.13 -26.86
N THR A 310 -7.73 -8.53 -27.14
CA THR A 310 -8.85 -8.41 -26.20
C THR A 310 -9.11 -9.79 -25.57
N ALA A 311 -9.04 -9.91 -24.25
CA ALA A 311 -9.35 -11.14 -23.52
C ALA A 311 -10.81 -11.18 -23.05
N LEU A 312 -11.48 -12.32 -23.21
CA LEU A 312 -12.80 -12.61 -22.66
C LEU A 312 -12.65 -13.37 -21.33
N LEU A 313 -13.15 -12.79 -20.25
CA LEU A 313 -12.96 -13.28 -18.88
C LEU A 313 -14.00 -14.32 -18.43
N GLU A 314 -15.21 -14.34 -19.01
CA GLU A 314 -16.33 -15.16 -18.53
C GLU A 314 -16.03 -16.67 -18.51
N GLY A 315 -15.12 -17.15 -19.37
CA GLY A 315 -14.69 -18.54 -19.46
C GLY A 315 -13.49 -18.93 -18.58
N ILE A 316 -12.92 -18.01 -17.80
CA ILE A 316 -11.73 -18.26 -16.99
C ILE A 316 -11.98 -19.33 -15.92
N GLN A 317 -10.99 -20.18 -15.65
CA GLN A 317 -11.05 -21.21 -14.62
C GLN A 317 -9.77 -21.19 -13.79
N MET A 318 -9.94 -21.22 -12.47
CA MET A 318 -8.84 -21.31 -11.50
C MET A 318 -8.92 -22.62 -10.72
N THR A 319 -7.79 -23.29 -10.52
CA THR A 319 -7.73 -24.56 -9.79
C THR A 319 -6.47 -24.62 -8.93
N GLN A 320 -6.62 -24.91 -7.64
CA GLN A 320 -5.49 -25.18 -6.76
C GLN A 320 -4.82 -26.48 -7.19
N VAL A 321 -3.55 -26.42 -7.62
CA VAL A 321 -2.78 -27.58 -8.11
C VAL A 321 -1.62 -27.97 -7.17
N GLY A 322 -1.40 -27.20 -6.12
CA GLY A 322 -0.46 -27.48 -5.04
C GLY A 322 -0.51 -26.39 -3.98
N LYS A 323 0.30 -26.53 -2.92
CA LYS A 323 0.57 -25.41 -2.01
C LYS A 323 1.24 -24.29 -2.79
N ASP A 324 0.77 -23.06 -2.61
CA ASP A 324 1.28 -21.86 -3.30
C ASP A 324 1.30 -21.99 -4.83
N ARG A 325 0.35 -22.74 -5.41
CA ARG A 325 0.27 -23.04 -6.86
C ARG A 325 -1.18 -23.14 -7.36
N VAL A 326 -1.56 -22.20 -8.21
CA VAL A 326 -2.90 -22.12 -8.85
C VAL A 326 -2.74 -22.17 -10.37
N LYS A 327 -3.43 -23.11 -11.02
CA LYS A 327 -3.55 -23.13 -12.48
C LYS A 327 -4.67 -22.19 -12.93
N VAL A 328 -4.40 -21.39 -13.95
CA VAL A 328 -5.36 -20.50 -14.62
C VAL A 328 -5.50 -20.94 -16.08
N SER A 329 -6.74 -21.00 -16.58
CA SER A 329 -7.05 -21.45 -17.94
C SER A 329 -8.42 -20.91 -18.42
N GLY A 330 -8.85 -21.27 -19.64
CA GLY A 330 -10.21 -20.98 -20.13
C GLY A 330 -10.44 -19.58 -20.73
N VAL A 331 -9.47 -18.68 -20.61
CA VAL A 331 -9.46 -17.36 -21.27
C VAL A 331 -9.53 -17.53 -22.79
N LYS A 332 -10.28 -16.65 -23.46
CA LYS A 332 -10.36 -16.59 -24.93
C LYS A 332 -9.95 -15.23 -25.46
N GLY A 333 -9.30 -15.23 -26.62
CA GLY A 333 -8.77 -14.03 -27.26
C GLY A 333 -9.56 -13.59 -28.46
N SER A 334 -9.54 -12.28 -28.71
CA SER A 334 -10.04 -11.67 -29.94
C SER A 334 -9.17 -10.47 -30.32
N PRO A 335 -9.22 -9.98 -31.57
CA PRO A 335 -8.34 -8.91 -32.00
C PRO A 335 -8.43 -7.64 -31.12
N PRO A 336 -7.32 -6.89 -30.97
CA PRO A 336 -7.28 -5.69 -30.15
C PRO A 336 -8.22 -4.58 -30.69
N PRO A 337 -8.54 -3.57 -29.85
CA PRO A 337 -9.33 -2.42 -30.27
C PRO A 337 -8.71 -1.61 -31.41
N ARG A 338 -9.53 -0.80 -32.10
CA ARG A 338 -9.06 0.19 -33.10
C ARG A 338 -8.29 1.37 -32.54
N THR A 339 -8.31 1.54 -31.23
CA THR A 339 -7.75 2.71 -30.53
C THR A 339 -6.79 2.25 -29.44
N THR A 340 -5.91 3.14 -29.00
CA THR A 340 -5.18 3.00 -27.74
C THR A 340 -5.59 4.12 -26.78
N LYS A 341 -5.45 3.85 -25.48
CA LYS A 341 -5.58 4.85 -24.42
C LYS A 341 -4.43 5.85 -24.57
N VAL A 342 -4.75 7.15 -24.59
CA VAL A 342 -3.78 8.22 -24.42
C VAL A 342 -4.16 9.07 -23.20
N GLY A 343 -3.18 9.28 -22.33
CA GLY A 343 -3.27 10.18 -21.18
C GLY A 343 -2.66 11.52 -21.52
N LEU A 344 -3.44 12.59 -21.39
CA LEU A 344 -3.00 13.97 -21.59
C LEU A 344 -2.76 14.63 -20.22
N THR A 345 -1.56 15.13 -20.00
CA THR A 345 -1.20 15.88 -18.79
C THR A 345 -1.40 17.37 -19.05
N ALA A 346 -2.08 18.08 -18.14
CA ALA A 346 -2.13 19.54 -18.10
C ALA A 346 -1.77 20.06 -16.70
N VAL A 347 -1.40 21.33 -16.61
CA VAL A 347 -1.22 22.00 -15.31
C VAL A 347 -2.60 22.34 -14.73
N GLY A 348 -2.98 21.68 -13.64
CA GLY A 348 -4.24 21.91 -12.93
C GLY A 348 -4.24 23.21 -12.12
N GLY A 349 -3.07 23.62 -11.65
CA GLY A 349 -2.86 24.77 -10.79
C GLY A 349 -2.17 24.34 -9.51
N TYR A 350 -2.56 24.93 -8.39
CA TYR A 350 -1.96 24.69 -7.08
C TYR A 350 -2.99 24.11 -6.13
N GLN A 351 -2.57 23.15 -5.31
CA GLN A 351 -3.34 22.61 -4.20
C GLN A 351 -2.61 22.81 -2.88
N ALA A 352 -3.37 22.97 -1.80
CA ALA A 352 -2.82 23.08 -0.46
C ALA A 352 -3.79 22.47 0.55
N GLU A 353 -3.23 21.92 1.62
CA GLU A 353 -3.98 21.23 2.66
C GLU A 353 -3.62 21.78 4.03
N PHE A 354 -4.61 21.91 4.91
CA PHE A 354 -4.41 22.37 6.28
C PHE A 354 -5.17 21.45 7.22
N HIS A 355 -4.44 20.83 8.14
CA HIS A 355 -4.98 19.86 9.08
C HIS A 355 -5.29 20.56 10.41
N VAL A 356 -6.57 20.48 10.79
CA VAL A 356 -7.08 20.88 12.09
C VAL A 356 -7.45 19.60 12.84
N TYR A 357 -6.74 19.31 13.91
CA TYR A 357 -7.13 18.22 14.79
C TYR A 357 -8.26 18.70 15.71
N LEU A 358 -9.40 18.01 15.68
CA LEU A 358 -10.56 18.30 16.51
C LEU A 358 -10.72 17.20 17.57
N CYS A 359 -10.78 17.60 18.83
CA CYS A 359 -10.85 16.67 19.95
C CYS A 359 -12.20 16.70 20.69
N GLY A 360 -12.73 15.51 21.02
CA GLY A 360 -13.89 15.30 21.90
C GLY A 360 -15.24 15.21 21.17
N LEU A 361 -16.32 15.59 21.87
CA LEU A 361 -17.71 15.51 21.36
C LEU A 361 -18.03 16.60 20.32
N ASP A 362 -19.21 16.51 19.69
CA ASP A 362 -19.77 17.50 18.74
C ASP A 362 -18.80 17.84 17.57
N LEU A 363 -18.12 16.83 17.03
CA LEU A 363 -17.05 17.01 16.03
C LEU A 363 -17.56 17.65 14.74
N GLU A 364 -18.78 17.32 14.34
CA GLU A 364 -19.47 17.83 13.16
C GLU A 364 -19.78 19.32 13.32
N ALA A 365 -20.28 19.72 14.50
CA ALA A 365 -20.55 21.12 14.81
C ALA A 365 -19.24 21.94 14.98
N LYS A 366 -18.17 21.31 15.48
CA LYS A 366 -16.82 21.90 15.52
C LYS A 366 -16.25 22.07 14.11
N ALA A 367 -16.46 21.10 13.23
CA ALA A 367 -16.08 21.18 11.82
C ALA A 367 -16.84 22.31 11.11
N GLU A 368 -18.16 22.40 11.28
CA GLU A 368 -18.99 23.49 10.75
C GLU A 368 -18.50 24.87 11.24
N TRP A 369 -18.16 24.99 12.53
CA TRP A 369 -17.58 26.23 13.09
C TRP A 369 -16.29 26.62 12.36
N VAL A 370 -15.34 25.70 12.26
CA VAL A 370 -14.03 25.94 11.61
C VAL A 370 -14.22 26.26 10.13
N GLU A 371 -15.10 25.54 9.43
CA GLU A 371 -15.45 25.81 8.04
C GLU A 371 -16.02 27.21 7.86
N ARG A 372 -17.01 27.61 8.66
CA ARG A 372 -17.61 28.94 8.61
C ARG A 372 -16.58 30.05 8.84
N GLN A 373 -15.67 29.84 9.80
CA GLN A 373 -14.59 30.77 10.09
C GLN A 373 -13.60 30.91 8.93
N ILE A 374 -13.09 29.80 8.38
CA ILE A 374 -12.10 29.85 7.29
C ILE A 374 -12.74 30.37 5.99
N ARG A 375 -14.01 30.00 5.69
CA ARG A 375 -14.76 30.59 4.56
C ARG A 375 -14.98 32.09 4.74
N TYR A 376 -15.27 32.57 5.95
CA TYR A 376 -15.37 33.99 6.25
C TYR A 376 -14.03 34.72 6.06
N SER A 377 -12.92 34.15 6.55
CA SER A 377 -11.57 34.71 6.38
C SER A 377 -11.10 34.75 4.92
N ALA A 378 -11.50 33.78 4.10
CA ALA A 378 -11.18 33.73 2.67
C ALA A 378 -11.98 34.77 1.85
N GLY A 379 -13.19 35.13 2.29
CA GLY A 379 -14.01 36.18 1.66
C GLY A 379 -14.26 35.95 0.16
N ASP A 380 -14.04 36.97 -0.67
CA ASP A 380 -14.22 36.87 -2.12
C ASP A 380 -13.22 35.93 -2.81
N ALA A 381 -12.06 35.63 -2.19
CA ALA A 381 -11.06 34.73 -2.77
C ALA A 381 -11.57 33.29 -2.91
N VAL A 382 -12.63 32.91 -2.20
CA VAL A 382 -13.35 31.63 -2.40
C VAL A 382 -13.80 31.44 -3.86
N LYS A 383 -14.10 32.53 -4.58
CA LYS A 383 -14.51 32.49 -6.00
C LYS A 383 -13.37 32.15 -6.96
N GLU A 384 -12.12 32.24 -6.50
CA GLU A 384 -10.91 31.87 -7.26
C GLU A 384 -10.41 30.46 -6.90
N LEU A 385 -11.07 29.76 -5.98
CA LEU A 385 -10.79 28.37 -5.65
C LEU A 385 -11.58 27.45 -6.58
N SER A 386 -10.91 26.52 -7.26
CA SER A 386 -11.55 25.46 -8.05
C SER A 386 -12.04 24.30 -7.18
N CYS A 387 -11.47 24.14 -5.99
CA CYS A 387 -11.94 23.23 -4.95
C CYS A 387 -11.74 23.88 -3.58
N PHE A 388 -12.72 23.72 -2.67
CA PHE A 388 -12.60 24.13 -1.27
C PHE A 388 -13.46 23.22 -0.38
N LYS A 389 -12.88 22.08 0.01
CA LYS A 389 -13.54 21.02 0.78
C LYS A 389 -13.04 20.99 2.23
N PHE A 390 -13.93 20.56 3.11
CA PHE A 390 -13.67 20.26 4.51
C PHE A 390 -14.08 18.80 4.70
N SER A 391 -13.21 17.99 5.29
CA SER A 391 -13.45 16.57 5.52
C SER A 391 -13.06 16.23 6.94
N LEU A 392 -14.01 15.74 7.73
CA LEU A 392 -13.81 15.27 9.09
C LEU A 392 -13.57 13.77 9.06
N ASN A 393 -12.40 13.31 9.51
CA ASN A 393 -11.94 11.94 9.24
C ASN A 393 -11.73 11.17 10.54
N GLY A 394 -12.57 10.16 10.73
CA GLY A 394 -12.71 9.41 11.98
C GLY A 394 -13.83 9.97 12.87
N TYR A 395 -14.08 9.27 13.97
CA TYR A 395 -15.02 9.67 15.01
C TYR A 395 -14.35 9.57 16.39
N CYS A 396 -14.77 10.42 17.33
CA CYS A 396 -14.36 10.28 18.73
C CYS A 396 -15.09 9.07 19.33
N GLN A 397 -14.35 8.04 19.75
CA GLN A 397 -14.95 6.91 20.47
C GLN A 397 -15.63 7.37 21.76
N GLU A 398 -16.74 6.74 22.13
CA GLU A 398 -17.31 6.89 23.47
C GLU A 398 -16.27 6.50 24.53
N ASN A 399 -16.24 7.24 25.64
CA ASN A 399 -15.27 7.06 26.72
C ASN A 399 -13.81 6.97 26.20
N PRO A 400 -13.32 8.00 25.49
CA PRO A 400 -12.09 7.92 24.73
C PRO A 400 -10.89 7.54 25.60
N ARG A 401 -10.15 6.51 25.18
CA ARG A 401 -9.04 5.90 25.94
C ARG A 401 -7.83 6.82 26.17
N ASN A 402 -7.74 7.95 25.47
CA ASN A 402 -6.87 9.11 25.70
C ASN A 402 -7.30 10.25 24.75
N GLN A 403 -6.61 11.39 24.83
CA GLN A 403 -6.85 12.53 23.94
C GLN A 403 -6.73 12.15 22.46
N ASP A 404 -5.79 11.29 22.11
CA ASP A 404 -5.51 10.98 20.72
C ASP A 404 -6.60 10.08 20.08
N VAL A 405 -7.33 9.22 20.83
CA VAL A 405 -8.56 8.57 20.29
C VAL A 405 -9.74 9.54 20.21
N ALA A 406 -9.75 10.54 21.08
CA ALA A 406 -10.76 11.59 21.04
C ALA A 406 -10.52 12.57 19.89
N THR A 407 -9.36 12.49 19.22
CA THR A 407 -8.91 13.43 18.22
C THR A 407 -9.08 12.87 16.82
N VAL A 408 -9.78 13.62 15.98
CA VAL A 408 -10.01 13.33 14.56
C VAL A 408 -9.38 14.42 13.69
N ASP A 409 -9.09 14.09 12.44
CA ASP A 409 -8.48 15.02 11.48
C ASP A 409 -9.55 15.74 10.67
N LEU A 410 -9.73 17.05 10.89
CA LEU A 410 -10.43 17.93 9.96
C LEU A 410 -9.42 18.43 8.91
N ARG A 411 -9.41 17.76 7.77
CA ARG A 411 -8.65 18.17 6.58
C ARG A 411 -9.39 19.29 5.87
N VAL A 412 -8.74 20.44 5.74
CA VAL A 412 -9.17 21.55 4.88
C VAL A 412 -8.36 21.48 3.60
N PHE A 413 -9.02 21.29 2.46
CA PHE A 413 -8.37 21.11 1.16
C PHE A 413 -8.79 22.21 0.18
N VAL A 414 -7.81 22.85 -0.48
CA VAL A 414 -8.06 23.82 -1.55
C VAL A 414 -7.30 23.50 -2.83
N GLN A 415 -7.91 23.84 -3.97
CA GLN A 415 -7.24 23.96 -5.26
C GLN A 415 -7.56 25.33 -5.89
N THR A 416 -6.61 25.90 -6.63
CA THR A 416 -6.77 27.17 -7.33
C THR A 416 -5.79 27.29 -8.50
N LYS A 417 -6.17 28.07 -9.52
CA LYS A 417 -5.23 28.49 -10.59
C LYS A 417 -4.34 29.66 -10.16
N ASN A 418 -4.64 30.34 -9.04
CA ASN A 418 -3.91 31.51 -8.54
C ASN A 418 -2.94 31.14 -7.40
N GLN A 419 -1.65 30.98 -7.74
CA GLN A 419 -0.58 30.62 -6.78
C GLN A 419 -0.54 31.50 -5.53
N ARG A 420 -0.88 32.80 -5.66
CA ARG A 420 -0.78 33.76 -4.54
C ARG A 420 -1.71 33.39 -3.39
N LEU A 421 -2.84 32.75 -3.68
CA LEU A 421 -3.82 32.35 -2.67
C LEU A 421 -3.35 31.16 -1.82
N VAL A 422 -2.26 30.48 -2.18
CA VAL A 422 -1.71 29.32 -1.45
C VAL A 422 -0.20 29.45 -1.18
N SER A 423 0.42 30.56 -1.54
CA SER A 423 1.81 30.85 -1.18
C SER A 423 1.91 31.33 0.27
N LYS A 424 2.95 30.89 0.98
CA LYS A 424 3.30 31.42 2.31
C LYS A 424 4.15 32.69 2.26
N SER A 425 4.64 33.05 1.09
CA SER A 425 5.71 34.04 0.89
C SER A 425 5.21 35.41 0.40
N THR A 426 3.90 35.58 0.23
CA THR A 426 3.28 36.84 -0.23
C THR A 426 2.90 37.74 0.94
N LEU A 427 3.42 38.97 0.95
CA LEU A 427 3.14 39.98 1.99
C LEU A 427 1.77 40.67 1.82
N ASP A 428 1.19 40.64 0.61
CA ASP A 428 0.12 41.56 0.21
C ASP A 428 -1.29 40.94 0.23
N VAL A 429 -1.38 39.61 0.31
CA VAL A 429 -2.64 38.86 0.36
C VAL A 429 -2.48 37.78 1.44
N PRO A 430 -3.37 37.71 2.46
CA PRO A 430 -3.39 36.54 3.33
C PRO A 430 -3.77 35.34 2.47
N GLY A 431 -2.85 34.38 2.31
CA GLY A 431 -3.13 33.13 1.61
C GLY A 431 -3.87 32.12 2.48
N PHE A 432 -4.16 30.96 1.91
CA PHE A 432 -4.87 29.84 2.52
C PHE A 432 -4.35 29.45 3.91
N ASN A 433 -3.03 29.32 4.07
CA ASN A 433 -2.42 29.08 5.39
C ASN A 433 -2.85 30.15 6.41
N ARG A 434 -2.90 31.43 6.00
CA ARG A 434 -3.26 32.54 6.87
C ARG A 434 -4.75 32.55 7.19
N TRP A 435 -5.64 32.28 6.22
CA TRP A 435 -7.08 32.10 6.47
C TRP A 435 -7.35 31.00 7.50
N CYS A 436 -6.58 29.91 7.47
CA CYS A 436 -6.70 28.85 8.46
C CYS A 436 -6.11 29.26 9.82
N MET A 437 -4.91 29.84 9.83
CA MET A 437 -4.17 30.20 11.05
C MET A 437 -4.79 31.34 11.86
N ASP A 438 -5.38 32.35 11.22
CA ASP A 438 -6.05 33.47 11.92
C ASP A 438 -7.23 33.01 12.77
N ASN A 439 -7.77 31.82 12.50
CA ASN A 439 -8.87 31.25 13.27
C ASN A 439 -8.41 30.42 14.48
N GLY A 440 -7.13 30.06 14.62
CA GLY A 440 -6.66 29.16 15.68
C GLY A 440 -6.92 29.66 17.12
N LEU A 441 -6.73 30.96 17.38
CA LEU A 441 -6.98 31.56 18.71
C LEU A 441 -8.43 31.99 18.96
N GLN A 442 -9.31 31.80 17.98
CA GLN A 442 -10.76 32.07 18.05
C GLN A 442 -11.59 30.84 17.67
N GLY A 443 -10.94 29.67 17.56
CA GLY A 443 -11.53 28.43 17.07
C GLY A 443 -12.43 27.75 18.10
N CYS A 444 -13.07 26.68 17.67
CA CYS A 444 -13.88 25.84 18.55
C CYS A 444 -13.02 25.13 19.63
N PRO A 445 -13.61 24.72 20.77
CA PRO A 445 -12.88 23.98 21.81
C PRO A 445 -12.31 22.66 21.28
N GLY A 446 -11.05 22.37 21.61
CA GLY A 446 -10.35 21.17 21.14
C GLY A 446 -9.72 21.32 19.74
N TRP A 447 -9.80 22.49 19.12
CA TRP A 447 -8.99 22.85 17.93
C TRP A 447 -7.50 22.76 18.24
N THR A 448 -6.77 21.95 17.48
CA THR A 448 -5.31 21.82 17.57
C THR A 448 -4.71 21.86 16.16
N LEU A 449 -3.57 22.53 16.02
CA LEU A 449 -2.88 22.68 14.75
C LEU A 449 -2.09 21.42 14.36
N GLY A 450 -2.18 21.00 13.10
CA GLY A 450 -1.23 20.07 12.49
C GLY A 450 0.19 20.66 12.43
N ASN A 451 1.15 20.04 13.12
CA ASN A 451 2.52 20.57 13.26
C ASN A 451 3.28 20.66 11.92
N ASP A 452 3.04 19.75 10.96
CA ASP A 452 3.64 19.85 9.63
C ASP A 452 2.81 20.77 8.72
N GLN A 453 3.06 22.07 8.86
CA GLN A 453 2.40 23.05 8.01
C GLN A 453 2.85 23.01 6.55
N ARG A 454 3.84 22.22 6.12
CA ARG A 454 4.35 22.26 4.73
C ARG A 454 3.27 21.92 3.70
N GLN A 455 2.29 21.10 4.08
CA GLN A 455 1.14 20.77 3.23
C GLN A 455 0.27 21.99 2.88
N SER A 456 0.32 23.06 3.69
CA SER A 456 -0.48 24.27 3.46
C SER A 456 0.22 25.30 2.56
N GLU A 457 1.27 24.90 1.85
CA GLU A 457 1.89 25.67 0.77
C GLU A 457 1.45 25.08 -0.58
N GLY A 458 1.17 25.96 -1.55
CA GLY A 458 0.65 25.58 -2.85
C GLY A 458 1.58 24.66 -3.65
N LYS A 459 1.30 23.35 -3.62
CA LYS A 459 1.92 22.34 -4.47
C LYS A 459 1.28 22.37 -5.86
N LEU A 460 2.11 22.36 -6.90
CA LEU A 460 1.65 22.18 -8.29
C LEU A 460 0.95 20.81 -8.43
N TYR A 461 -0.24 20.79 -9.01
CA TYR A 461 -0.96 19.55 -9.34
C TYR A 461 -1.30 19.49 -10.84
N TYR A 462 -1.48 18.26 -11.32
CA TYR A 462 -1.70 17.98 -12.74
C TYR A 462 -3.11 17.44 -12.95
N GLU A 463 -3.79 17.98 -13.96
CA GLU A 463 -5.05 17.42 -14.42
C GLU A 463 -4.74 16.40 -15.52
N TYR A 464 -5.43 15.27 -15.49
CA TYR A 464 -5.18 14.15 -16.40
C TYR A 464 -6.43 13.85 -17.22
N TYR A 465 -6.33 14.00 -18.53
CA TYR A 465 -7.44 13.82 -19.46
C TYR A 465 -7.23 12.58 -20.32
N VAL A 466 -8.11 11.60 -20.17
CA VAL A 466 -7.99 10.30 -20.82
C VAL A 466 -8.90 10.21 -22.02
N THR A 467 -8.34 9.86 -23.16
CA THR A 467 -9.08 9.80 -24.42
C THR A 467 -8.56 8.67 -25.31
N LEU A 468 -9.24 8.44 -26.44
CA LEU A 468 -8.83 7.49 -27.45
C LEU A 468 -7.97 8.17 -28.52
N LEU A 469 -6.89 7.50 -28.90
CA LEU A 469 -6.11 7.79 -30.10
C LEU A 469 -6.29 6.61 -31.08
N PRO A 470 -6.61 6.82 -32.37
CA PRO A 470 -6.67 5.73 -33.35
C PRO A 470 -5.33 4.99 -33.47
N GLN A 471 -5.32 3.66 -33.41
CA GLN A 471 -4.08 2.87 -33.52
C GLN A 471 -3.36 3.06 -34.85
N SER A 472 -4.08 3.46 -35.91
CA SER A 472 -3.47 3.82 -37.20
C SER A 472 -2.57 5.06 -37.14
N GLU A 473 -2.78 5.96 -36.18
CA GLU A 473 -1.95 7.15 -35.95
C GLU A 473 -0.78 6.87 -34.98
N VAL A 474 -0.77 5.70 -34.33
CA VAL A 474 0.30 5.29 -33.40
C VAL A 474 1.49 4.78 -34.19
N GLN A 475 2.60 5.50 -34.14
CA GLN A 475 3.86 5.07 -34.75
C GLN A 475 4.61 4.15 -33.78
N HIS A 476 4.10 2.93 -33.59
CA HIS A 476 4.73 1.90 -32.77
C HIS A 476 6.04 1.45 -33.46
N ARG A 477 7.18 1.62 -32.79
CA ARG A 477 8.49 1.22 -33.31
C ARG A 477 9.32 0.50 -32.26
N VAL A 478 10.22 -0.35 -32.72
CA VAL A 478 11.31 -0.93 -31.94
C VAL A 478 12.59 -0.29 -32.42
N VAL A 479 13.30 0.37 -31.52
CA VAL A 479 14.60 0.99 -31.81
C VAL A 479 15.67 0.20 -31.10
N PHE A 480 16.42 -0.59 -31.88
CA PHE A 480 17.55 -1.35 -31.39
C PHE A 480 18.74 -0.41 -31.18
N LEU A 481 19.52 -0.60 -30.11
CA LEU A 481 20.65 0.30 -29.76
C LEU A 481 21.73 0.44 -30.85
N ASN A 482 21.77 -0.47 -31.83
CA ASN A 482 22.63 -0.38 -33.01
C ASN A 482 22.13 0.63 -34.08
N GLY A 483 21.06 1.38 -33.81
CA GLY A 483 20.46 2.36 -34.72
C GLY A 483 19.50 1.77 -35.76
N LYS A 484 19.21 0.46 -35.71
CA LYS A 484 18.14 -0.15 -36.51
C LYS A 484 16.79 0.23 -35.90
N THR A 485 15.87 0.73 -36.72
CA THR A 485 14.47 0.93 -36.36
C THR A 485 13.60 -0.05 -37.13
N MET A 486 12.72 -0.77 -36.43
CA MET A 486 11.68 -1.62 -37.00
C MET A 486 10.33 -1.01 -36.65
N ASN A 487 9.50 -0.74 -37.66
CA ASN A 487 8.13 -0.27 -37.42
C ASN A 487 7.23 -1.48 -37.17
N ILE A 488 6.45 -1.43 -36.08
CA ILE A 488 5.42 -2.43 -35.79
C ILE A 488 4.10 -1.90 -36.37
N PRO A 489 3.53 -2.52 -37.41
CA PRO A 489 2.23 -2.10 -37.90
C PRO A 489 1.15 -2.32 -36.82
N PRO A 490 0.12 -1.46 -36.77
CA PRO A 490 -1.09 -1.75 -35.99
C PRO A 490 -1.73 -3.05 -36.49
N CYS A 491 -2.56 -3.69 -35.66
CA CYS A 491 -3.23 -4.94 -36.04
C CYS A 491 -4.07 -4.72 -37.30
N LEU A 492 -3.95 -5.63 -38.29
CA LEU A 492 -4.72 -5.51 -39.53
C LEU A 492 -6.20 -5.81 -39.31
N GLU A 493 -6.49 -6.72 -38.38
CA GLU A 493 -7.85 -7.02 -37.92
C GLU A 493 -8.18 -6.15 -36.71
N MET A 494 -8.87 -5.06 -37.01
CA MET A 494 -9.20 -4.00 -36.07
C MET A 494 -10.72 -3.89 -36.01
N ARG A 495 -11.32 -3.87 -34.81
CA ARG A 495 -12.79 -3.76 -34.63
C ARG A 495 -13.17 -2.52 -33.81
N ASP A 496 -14.29 -1.91 -34.20
CA ASP A 496 -14.98 -0.89 -33.42
C ASP A 496 -15.84 -1.59 -32.34
N TYR A 497 -15.54 -1.32 -31.07
CA TYR A 497 -16.33 -1.79 -29.93
C TYR A 497 -17.26 -0.67 -29.43
N PRO A 498 -18.43 -1.00 -28.87
CA PRO A 498 -19.24 -0.02 -28.15
C PRO A 498 -18.44 0.60 -27.00
N ARG A 499 -18.69 1.89 -26.70
CA ARG A 499 -18.03 2.60 -25.60
C ARG A 499 -18.40 1.98 -24.23
N ASP A 500 -19.67 1.69 -24.06
CA ASP A 500 -20.23 1.07 -22.85
C ASP A 500 -20.21 -0.45 -23.01
N GLN A 501 -19.85 -1.17 -21.95
CA GLN A 501 -19.90 -2.64 -21.93
C GLN A 501 -21.32 -3.14 -21.62
N PRO A 502 -21.65 -4.41 -21.92
CA PRO A 502 -22.87 -5.03 -21.45
C PRO A 502 -22.93 -4.98 -19.91
N SER A 503 -23.93 -4.28 -19.38
CA SER A 503 -24.24 -4.24 -17.95
C SER A 503 -25.55 -4.97 -17.72
N TYR A 504 -25.59 -5.89 -16.75
CA TYR A 504 -26.74 -6.74 -16.49
C TYR A 504 -26.86 -7.14 -15.01
N GLU A 505 -28.10 -7.33 -14.56
CA GLU A 505 -28.43 -8.05 -13.33
C GLU A 505 -28.42 -9.56 -13.58
N THR A 506 -28.39 -10.35 -12.51
CA THR A 506 -28.50 -11.81 -12.60
C THR A 506 -29.75 -12.22 -13.38
N SER A 507 -29.57 -13.06 -14.40
CA SER A 507 -30.64 -13.48 -15.32
C SER A 507 -31.63 -14.48 -14.74
N SER A 508 -31.34 -15.05 -13.57
CA SER A 508 -32.20 -15.96 -12.82
C SER A 508 -31.88 -15.81 -11.32
N PRO A 509 -32.30 -14.71 -10.67
CA PRO A 509 -31.92 -14.44 -9.30
C PRO A 509 -32.54 -15.51 -8.38
N ALA A 510 -31.70 -16.03 -7.50
CA ALA A 510 -32.09 -16.91 -6.43
C ALA A 510 -32.95 -16.13 -5.43
N ASP A 511 -34.09 -16.69 -5.02
CA ASP A 511 -34.82 -16.22 -3.86
C ASP A 511 -33.89 -16.25 -2.64
N LEU A 512 -33.67 -15.10 -1.99
CA LEU A 512 -32.75 -14.98 -0.87
C LEU A 512 -33.27 -15.71 0.38
N GLU A 513 -34.59 -15.94 0.50
CA GLU A 513 -35.18 -16.70 1.61
C GLU A 513 -34.79 -18.20 1.55
N GLN A 514 -34.45 -18.73 0.37
CA GLN A 514 -34.14 -20.16 0.19
C GLN A 514 -32.81 -20.59 0.85
N PHE A 515 -31.92 -19.63 1.14
CA PHE A 515 -30.65 -19.88 1.83
C PHE A 515 -30.82 -20.04 3.34
N GLY A 516 -32.05 -19.86 3.85
CA GLY A 516 -32.41 -20.07 5.25
C GLY A 516 -32.24 -18.83 6.12
N PRO A 517 -32.29 -18.98 7.46
CA PRO A 517 -32.19 -17.87 8.39
C PRO A 517 -30.86 -17.13 8.28
N THR A 518 -30.91 -15.82 8.09
CA THR A 518 -29.73 -14.94 8.01
C THR A 518 -29.27 -14.48 9.39
N THR A 519 -28.07 -13.90 9.45
CA THR A 519 -27.58 -13.12 10.60
C THR A 519 -26.83 -11.90 10.11
N ARG A 520 -26.89 -10.82 10.89
CA ARG A 520 -26.21 -9.55 10.60
C ARG A 520 -24.69 -9.70 10.78
N GLY A 521 -23.94 -9.19 9.81
CA GLY A 521 -22.49 -9.07 9.86
C GLY A 521 -21.92 -8.43 8.59
N PRO A 522 -20.66 -7.95 8.62
CA PRO A 522 -19.97 -7.38 7.47
C PRO A 522 -19.92 -8.33 6.27
N LEU A 523 -20.26 -7.84 5.08
CA LEU A 523 -20.20 -8.59 3.83
C LEU A 523 -18.84 -9.27 3.60
N GLY A 524 -17.74 -8.63 4.02
CA GLY A 524 -16.37 -9.16 3.96
C GLY A 524 -16.09 -10.42 4.80
N TRP A 525 -17.02 -10.86 5.65
CA TRP A 525 -16.89 -12.14 6.37
C TRP A 525 -16.97 -13.35 5.43
N VAL A 526 -17.90 -13.31 4.47
CA VAL A 526 -18.16 -14.41 3.51
C VAL A 526 -17.63 -14.09 2.11
N VAL A 527 -17.64 -12.82 1.72
CA VAL A 527 -17.20 -12.36 0.39
C VAL A 527 -15.76 -11.84 0.45
N GLY A 528 -14.98 -12.07 -0.59
CA GLY A 528 -13.74 -11.34 -0.84
C GLY A 528 -14.01 -10.11 -1.71
N GLY A 529 -13.55 -8.94 -1.31
CA GLY A 529 -13.59 -7.71 -2.11
C GLY A 529 -12.22 -7.35 -2.69
N ARG A 530 -12.20 -6.73 -3.87
CA ARG A 530 -11.06 -5.99 -4.43
C ARG A 530 -11.57 -4.76 -5.17
N SER A 531 -10.88 -3.63 -5.03
CA SER A 531 -11.16 -2.41 -5.81
C SER A 531 -9.89 -1.72 -6.27
N GLY A 532 -10.04 -0.81 -7.24
CA GLY A 532 -8.97 0.02 -7.82
C GLY A 532 -9.54 1.12 -8.71
N ASP A 533 -8.69 1.94 -9.31
CA ASP A 533 -9.07 3.03 -10.21
C ASP A 533 -8.88 2.71 -11.68
N LYS A 534 -9.55 3.47 -12.55
CA LYS A 534 -9.04 3.69 -13.90
C LYS A 534 -9.38 5.11 -14.35
N ALA A 535 -8.41 6.01 -14.28
CA ALA A 535 -8.62 7.45 -14.42
C ALA A 535 -9.52 8.00 -13.30
N SER A 536 -10.74 8.48 -13.60
CA SER A 536 -11.72 8.91 -12.59
C SER A 536 -12.74 7.84 -12.21
N ASP A 537 -12.79 6.69 -12.89
CA ASP A 537 -13.64 5.56 -12.48
C ASP A 537 -13.01 4.80 -11.30
N ALA A 538 -13.86 4.24 -10.44
CA ALA A 538 -13.46 3.17 -9.52
C ALA A 538 -14.12 1.85 -9.96
N ASN A 539 -13.41 0.74 -9.83
CA ASN A 539 -13.95 -0.61 -9.97
C ASN A 539 -14.00 -1.31 -8.61
N VAL A 540 -14.95 -2.21 -8.41
CA VAL A 540 -14.99 -3.13 -7.27
C VAL A 540 -15.55 -4.50 -7.69
N GLY A 541 -14.75 -5.54 -7.51
CA GLY A 541 -15.12 -6.93 -7.68
C GLY A 541 -15.33 -7.62 -6.34
N PHE A 542 -16.43 -8.36 -6.23
CA PHE A 542 -16.80 -9.19 -5.09
C PHE A 542 -16.82 -10.66 -5.53
N TYR A 543 -16.20 -11.57 -4.77
CA TYR A 543 -16.19 -13.00 -5.10
C TYR A 543 -16.48 -13.90 -3.90
N ALA A 544 -17.18 -15.00 -4.19
CA ALA A 544 -17.52 -16.03 -3.20
C ALA A 544 -16.34 -17.00 -2.98
N ARG A 545 -16.11 -17.38 -1.72
CA ARG A 545 -15.02 -18.29 -1.34
C ARG A 545 -15.38 -19.75 -1.63
N HIS A 546 -16.66 -20.08 -1.59
CA HIS A 546 -17.20 -21.41 -1.80
C HIS A 546 -18.29 -21.42 -2.91
N ASP A 547 -18.55 -22.59 -3.52
CA ASP A 547 -19.46 -22.72 -4.67
C ASP A 547 -20.94 -22.55 -4.29
N ASP A 548 -21.30 -22.91 -3.05
CA ASP A 548 -22.64 -22.78 -2.47
C ASP A 548 -23.03 -21.32 -2.13
N GLU A 549 -22.04 -20.43 -1.99
CA GLU A 549 -22.23 -18.99 -1.76
C GLU A 549 -22.49 -18.20 -3.06
N TRP A 550 -22.18 -18.76 -4.24
CA TRP A 550 -22.20 -18.02 -5.51
C TRP A 550 -23.59 -17.51 -5.91
N GLU A 551 -24.60 -18.38 -5.86
CA GLU A 551 -25.97 -18.01 -6.25
C GLU A 551 -26.61 -17.01 -5.28
N TRP A 552 -26.19 -17.02 -4.01
CA TRP A 552 -26.54 -15.98 -3.03
C TRP A 552 -25.89 -14.64 -3.41
N LEU A 553 -24.56 -14.63 -3.62
CA LEU A 553 -23.79 -13.42 -3.88
C LEU A 553 -24.29 -12.65 -5.10
N ARG A 554 -24.49 -13.35 -6.24
CA ARG A 554 -24.97 -12.74 -7.48
C ARG A 554 -26.40 -12.20 -7.38
N SER A 555 -27.23 -12.82 -6.55
CA SER A 555 -28.64 -12.43 -6.37
C SER A 555 -28.80 -11.27 -5.37
N LEU A 556 -27.93 -11.19 -4.37
CA LEU A 556 -27.89 -10.11 -3.37
C LEU A 556 -27.29 -8.82 -3.93
N LEU A 557 -26.10 -8.91 -4.56
CA LEU A 557 -25.39 -7.73 -5.07
C LEU A 557 -25.92 -7.34 -6.45
N THR A 558 -26.96 -6.51 -6.44
CA THR A 558 -27.49 -5.78 -7.60
C THR A 558 -26.85 -4.40 -7.72
N ILE A 559 -27.04 -3.72 -8.86
CA ILE A 559 -26.64 -2.31 -9.03
C ILE A 559 -27.30 -1.43 -7.95
N GLN A 560 -28.60 -1.63 -7.72
CA GLN A 560 -29.33 -0.92 -6.67
C GLN A 560 -28.72 -1.19 -5.29
N LYS A 561 -28.33 -2.45 -4.99
CA LYS A 561 -27.76 -2.75 -3.67
C LYS A 561 -26.41 -2.06 -3.46
N VAL A 562 -25.57 -1.95 -4.48
CA VAL A 562 -24.32 -1.18 -4.38
C VAL A 562 -24.58 0.32 -4.25
N GLN A 563 -25.61 0.87 -4.89
CA GLN A 563 -26.03 2.27 -4.66
C GLN A 563 -26.47 2.52 -3.22
N GLU A 564 -27.24 1.59 -2.63
CA GLU A 564 -27.63 1.65 -1.21
C GLU A 564 -26.41 1.60 -0.29
N LEU A 565 -25.48 0.66 -0.51
CA LEU A 565 -24.28 0.48 0.32
C LEU A 565 -23.24 1.59 0.18
N LEU A 566 -23.25 2.36 -0.93
CA LEU A 566 -22.39 3.53 -1.06
C LEU A 566 -22.88 4.74 -0.24
N GLU A 567 -24.16 4.76 0.15
CA GLU A 567 -24.81 5.84 0.91
C GLU A 567 -24.42 7.25 0.39
N GLU A 568 -23.83 8.09 1.26
CA GLU A 568 -23.43 9.45 0.89
C GLU A 568 -22.32 9.51 -0.16
N GLU A 569 -21.51 8.45 -0.33
CA GLU A 569 -20.49 8.37 -1.38
C GLU A 569 -21.06 8.12 -2.78
N TYR A 570 -22.34 7.73 -2.89
CA TYR A 570 -23.00 7.64 -4.20
C TYR A 570 -23.40 9.02 -4.73
N LYS A 571 -22.49 9.66 -5.48
CA LYS A 571 -22.74 10.99 -6.09
C LYS A 571 -23.61 10.95 -7.37
N GLY A 572 -24.35 9.86 -7.62
CA GLY A 572 -25.26 9.73 -8.78
C GLY A 572 -24.63 9.28 -10.10
N GLY A 573 -23.36 8.84 -10.08
CA GLY A 573 -22.67 8.30 -11.26
C GLY A 573 -23.29 7.00 -11.79
N LYS A 574 -23.06 6.67 -13.07
CA LYS A 574 -23.50 5.39 -13.65
C LYS A 574 -22.73 4.24 -12.98
N ILE A 575 -23.43 3.21 -12.52
CA ILE A 575 -22.82 1.96 -12.06
C ILE A 575 -23.15 0.87 -13.08
N GLU A 576 -22.13 0.17 -13.56
CA GLU A 576 -22.25 -0.98 -14.48
C GLU A 576 -21.91 -2.27 -13.74
N ARG A 577 -22.64 -3.35 -14.00
CA ARG A 577 -22.51 -4.65 -13.33
C ARG A 577 -22.37 -5.79 -14.34
N PHE A 578 -21.49 -6.74 -14.07
CA PHE A 578 -21.42 -8.03 -14.79
C PHE A 578 -20.95 -9.16 -13.87
N GLU A 579 -21.01 -10.40 -14.36
CA GLU A 579 -20.64 -11.60 -13.61
C GLU A 579 -19.45 -12.32 -14.27
N ILE A 580 -18.61 -12.96 -13.44
CA ILE A 580 -17.52 -13.83 -13.89
C ILE A 580 -17.70 -15.19 -13.19
N PRO A 581 -18.57 -16.07 -13.73
CA PRO A 581 -18.99 -17.29 -13.04
C PRO A 581 -17.83 -18.24 -12.72
N GLY A 582 -16.82 -18.29 -13.59
CA GLY A 582 -15.66 -19.17 -13.43
C GLY A 582 -14.72 -18.85 -12.26
N ILE A 583 -14.91 -17.69 -11.60
CA ILE A 583 -14.31 -17.36 -10.28
C ILE A 583 -15.37 -16.90 -9.26
N ARG A 584 -16.66 -17.17 -9.52
CA ARG A 584 -17.81 -16.80 -8.66
C ARG A 584 -17.81 -15.32 -8.26
N ALA A 585 -17.57 -14.43 -9.22
CA ALA A 585 -17.46 -13.00 -8.96
C ALA A 585 -18.59 -12.16 -9.58
N VAL A 586 -19.01 -11.13 -8.86
CA VAL A 586 -19.85 -10.03 -9.34
C VAL A 586 -18.98 -8.78 -9.35
N HIS A 587 -18.93 -8.06 -10.47
CA HIS A 587 -18.06 -6.90 -10.63
C HIS A 587 -18.85 -5.65 -10.96
N PHE A 588 -18.50 -4.54 -10.31
CA PHE A 588 -19.10 -3.22 -10.48
C PHE A 588 -18.06 -2.21 -10.97
N LEU A 589 -18.46 -1.36 -11.93
CA LEU A 589 -17.69 -0.21 -12.39
C LEU A 589 -18.48 1.07 -12.07
N LEU A 590 -17.95 1.88 -11.16
CA LEU A 590 -18.52 3.12 -10.68
C LEU A 590 -17.94 4.27 -11.52
N ARG A 591 -18.74 4.78 -12.46
CA ARG A 591 -18.30 5.85 -13.37
C ARG A 591 -18.07 7.16 -12.63
N ASP A 592 -16.91 7.76 -12.87
CA ASP A 592 -16.51 9.08 -12.36
C ASP A 592 -16.53 9.21 -10.81
N HIS A 593 -16.34 8.09 -10.11
CA HIS A 593 -16.41 8.03 -8.63
C HIS A 593 -15.28 8.79 -7.93
N LEU A 594 -14.10 8.89 -8.55
CA LEU A 594 -12.89 9.47 -7.98
C LEU A 594 -12.69 10.95 -8.34
N ASP A 595 -13.79 11.71 -8.52
CA ASP A 595 -13.80 13.17 -8.82
C ASP A 595 -13.07 13.48 -10.14
N ARG A 596 -11.73 13.51 -10.15
CA ARG A 596 -10.89 13.78 -11.33
C ARG A 596 -9.64 12.87 -11.42
N GLY A 597 -9.60 11.79 -10.63
CA GLY A 597 -8.51 10.81 -10.63
C GLY A 597 -7.31 11.22 -9.78
N PHE A 598 -6.27 10.36 -9.75
CA PHE A 598 -5.24 10.36 -8.70
C PHE A 598 -4.62 11.73 -8.35
N ASN A 599 -4.24 12.53 -9.35
CA ASN A 599 -3.45 13.76 -9.13
C ASN A 599 -4.30 14.98 -8.72
N SER A 600 -5.63 14.91 -8.83
CA SER A 600 -6.53 16.03 -8.57
C SER A 600 -7.72 15.68 -7.66
N THR A 601 -7.84 14.43 -7.24
CA THR A 601 -8.78 13.95 -6.21
C THR A 601 -8.63 14.72 -4.91
N SER A 602 -9.77 14.99 -4.27
CA SER A 602 -9.86 15.80 -3.04
C SER A 602 -10.36 15.03 -1.81
N THR A 603 -10.68 13.75 -1.96
CA THR A 603 -10.94 12.79 -0.86
C THR A 603 -9.63 12.08 -0.45
N TYR A 604 -9.69 11.07 0.42
CA TYR A 604 -8.51 10.26 0.80
C TYR A 604 -8.27 9.07 -0.13
N ASP A 605 -9.31 8.51 -0.76
CA ASP A 605 -9.14 7.43 -1.72
C ASP A 605 -8.83 7.98 -3.11
N THR A 606 -7.54 8.13 -3.40
CA THR A 606 -7.06 8.63 -4.71
C THR A 606 -6.90 7.51 -5.75
N LEU A 607 -7.14 6.25 -5.39
CA LEU A 607 -6.89 5.05 -6.22
C LEU A 607 -8.08 4.08 -6.24
N GLY A 608 -9.25 4.47 -5.74
CA GLY A 608 -10.41 3.57 -5.60
C GLY A 608 -10.14 2.34 -4.72
N LYS A 609 -9.07 2.32 -3.92
CA LYS A 609 -8.61 1.15 -3.16
C LYS A 609 -9.35 0.95 -1.83
N ASN A 610 -10.04 1.98 -1.35
CA ASN A 610 -10.86 1.91 -0.14
C ASN A 610 -12.30 1.44 -0.45
N VAL A 611 -12.79 1.63 -1.68
CA VAL A 611 -14.17 1.27 -2.09
C VAL A 611 -14.54 -0.17 -1.73
N GLY A 612 -13.67 -1.14 -2.00
CA GLY A 612 -13.90 -2.54 -1.66
C GLY A 612 -14.00 -2.82 -0.17
N GLU A 613 -13.06 -2.27 0.62
CA GLU A 613 -13.05 -2.44 2.08
C GLU A 613 -14.23 -1.71 2.75
N TYR A 614 -14.58 -0.52 2.26
CA TYR A 614 -15.75 0.25 2.70
C TYR A 614 -17.03 -0.54 2.50
N LEU A 615 -17.28 -1.03 1.27
CA LEU A 615 -18.47 -1.82 0.95
C LEU A 615 -18.48 -3.19 1.67
N CYS A 616 -17.32 -3.79 1.94
CA CYS A 616 -17.21 -5.01 2.73
C CYS A 616 -17.52 -4.81 4.22
N ASN A 617 -17.50 -3.58 4.74
CA ASN A 617 -17.72 -3.27 6.15
C ASN A 617 -19.22 -3.08 6.52
N PHE A 618 -20.13 -3.07 5.53
CA PHE A 618 -21.56 -2.91 5.80
C PHE A 618 -22.21 -4.18 6.33
N ASP A 619 -22.96 -4.00 7.42
CA ASP A 619 -23.84 -4.98 8.01
C ASP A 619 -25.17 -5.07 7.24
N LEU A 620 -25.67 -6.29 7.00
CA LEU A 620 -26.99 -6.54 6.41
C LEU A 620 -27.96 -7.07 7.49
N ASP A 621 -29.12 -6.42 7.68
CA ASP A 621 -30.04 -6.65 8.80
C ASP A 621 -30.71 -8.05 8.84
N SER A 622 -31.23 -8.58 9.96
CA SER A 622 -31.37 -8.04 11.34
C SER A 622 -31.02 -9.11 12.41
N LYS A 623 -31.37 -8.89 13.69
CA LYS A 623 -30.85 -9.65 14.84
C LYS A 623 -31.60 -10.95 15.17
N THR A 624 -30.84 -11.90 15.72
CA THR A 624 -31.26 -13.15 16.39
C THR A 624 -31.67 -14.30 15.48
N CYS A 625 -30.92 -15.40 15.49
CA CYS A 625 -31.37 -16.64 14.84
C CYS A 625 -32.57 -17.24 15.59
N SER A 626 -33.52 -17.81 14.85
CA SER A 626 -34.79 -18.34 15.39
C SER A 626 -34.61 -19.33 16.55
N HIS A 627 -33.53 -20.11 16.55
CA HIS A 627 -33.22 -21.03 17.64
C HIS A 627 -32.81 -20.30 18.95
N CYS A 628 -32.01 -19.23 18.87
CA CYS A 628 -31.67 -18.41 20.06
C CYS A 628 -32.90 -17.67 20.58
N GLN A 629 -33.70 -17.09 19.67
CA GLN A 629 -34.94 -16.39 20.01
C GLN A 629 -36.00 -17.32 20.66
N GLN A 630 -35.99 -18.61 20.33
CA GLN A 630 -36.85 -19.62 20.95
C GLN A 630 -36.30 -20.23 22.25
N SER A 631 -35.01 -20.01 22.55
CA SER A 631 -34.33 -20.65 23.69
C SER A 631 -33.91 -19.67 24.79
N ASP A 632 -34.03 -18.36 24.54
CA ASP A 632 -33.61 -17.28 25.45
C ASP A 632 -32.10 -17.34 25.78
N ILE A 633 -31.28 -17.45 24.73
CA ILE A 633 -29.81 -17.60 24.82
C ILE A 633 -29.11 -16.59 23.91
N GLU A 634 -28.18 -15.82 24.48
CA GLU A 634 -27.30 -14.88 23.79
C GLU A 634 -26.62 -15.53 22.56
N CYS A 635 -26.68 -14.86 21.40
CA CYS A 635 -26.21 -15.41 20.13
C CYS A 635 -24.74 -15.05 19.87
N VAL A 636 -23.82 -15.70 20.59
CA VAL A 636 -22.38 -15.44 20.51
C VAL A 636 -21.73 -16.07 19.25
N PHE A 637 -20.99 -15.25 18.50
CA PHE A 637 -20.20 -15.64 17.31
C PHE A 637 -18.69 -15.52 17.57
N ASP A 638 -17.87 -16.23 16.80
CA ASP A 638 -16.40 -16.12 16.86
C ASP A 638 -15.90 -14.92 16.02
N ASP A 639 -15.20 -13.97 16.65
CA ASP A 639 -14.62 -12.76 16.03
C ASP A 639 -13.62 -13.04 14.87
N LYS A 640 -13.16 -14.28 14.73
CA LYS A 640 -12.19 -14.68 13.69
C LYS A 640 -12.84 -15.17 12.41
N ASP A 641 -13.91 -15.97 12.48
CA ASP A 641 -14.52 -16.64 11.32
C ASP A 641 -16.05 -16.54 11.23
N GLY A 642 -16.71 -15.84 12.15
CA GLY A 642 -18.15 -15.59 12.13
C GLY A 642 -19.02 -16.82 12.44
N ARG A 643 -18.44 -17.96 12.82
CA ARG A 643 -19.22 -19.15 13.19
C ARG A 643 -19.81 -19.00 14.59
N LYS A 644 -21.01 -19.55 14.80
CA LYS A 644 -21.64 -19.59 16.12
C LYS A 644 -20.76 -20.35 17.11
N SER A 645 -20.40 -19.71 18.22
CA SER A 645 -19.69 -20.38 19.31
C SER A 645 -20.58 -21.49 19.86
N ARG A 646 -20.08 -22.73 19.89
CA ARG A 646 -20.86 -23.85 20.41
C ARG A 646 -21.06 -23.65 21.90
N ALA A 647 -22.33 -23.58 22.33
CA ALA A 647 -22.70 -23.59 23.74
C ALA A 647 -21.90 -24.65 24.49
N THR A 648 -21.33 -24.27 25.64
CA THR A 648 -20.40 -25.14 26.35
C THR A 648 -21.05 -26.50 26.65
N ALA A 649 -20.26 -27.57 26.57
CA ALA A 649 -20.78 -28.94 26.81
C ALA A 649 -21.48 -29.09 28.17
N ARG A 650 -21.15 -28.20 29.13
CA ARG A 650 -21.80 -28.06 30.43
C ARG A 650 -23.23 -27.54 30.33
N HIS A 651 -23.46 -26.43 29.62
CA HIS A 651 -24.81 -25.88 29.41
C HIS A 651 -25.70 -26.85 28.62
N VAL A 652 -25.15 -27.50 27.58
CA VAL A 652 -25.86 -28.56 26.84
C VAL A 652 -26.21 -29.74 27.75
N ALA A 653 -25.32 -30.13 28.67
CA ALA A 653 -25.59 -31.18 29.65
C ALA A 653 -26.63 -30.77 30.70
N GLU A 654 -26.65 -29.50 31.13
CA GLU A 654 -27.64 -28.95 32.08
C GLU A 654 -29.04 -28.91 31.45
N VAL A 655 -29.18 -28.41 30.21
CA VAL A 655 -30.45 -28.42 29.46
C VAL A 655 -30.93 -29.86 29.18
N LEU A 656 -30.02 -30.77 28.82
CA LEU A 656 -30.38 -32.19 28.67
C LEU A 656 -30.78 -32.83 30.00
N SER A 657 -30.14 -32.45 31.12
CA SER A 657 -30.48 -32.96 32.45
C SER A 657 -31.87 -32.49 32.89
N GLN A 658 -32.20 -31.21 32.71
CA GLN A 658 -33.54 -30.68 32.96
C GLN A 658 -34.60 -31.34 32.06
N ARG A 659 -34.27 -31.60 30.78
CA ARG A 659 -35.16 -32.33 29.87
C ARG A 659 -35.35 -33.78 30.30
N ILE A 660 -34.32 -34.44 30.84
CA ILE A 660 -34.40 -35.79 31.41
C ILE A 660 -35.24 -35.78 32.69
N GLU A 661 -35.03 -34.85 33.62
CA GLU A 661 -35.85 -34.72 34.83
C GLU A 661 -37.33 -34.51 34.51
N TYR A 662 -37.64 -33.62 33.57
CA TYR A 662 -39.02 -33.38 33.10
C TYR A 662 -39.65 -34.63 32.47
N LEU A 663 -38.89 -35.37 31.65
CA LEU A 663 -39.36 -36.63 31.05
C LEU A 663 -39.47 -37.76 32.09
N GLU A 664 -38.60 -37.80 33.09
CA GLU A 664 -38.69 -38.74 34.21
C GLU A 664 -39.90 -38.46 35.09
N ASP A 665 -40.24 -37.19 35.35
CA ASP A 665 -41.42 -36.85 36.15
C ASP A 665 -42.73 -37.16 35.40
N LEU A 666 -42.78 -36.89 34.09
CA LEU A 666 -43.83 -37.36 33.18
C LEU A 666 -43.99 -38.90 33.16
N LEU A 667 -42.90 -39.65 33.34
CA LEU A 667 -42.92 -41.11 33.44
C LEU A 667 -43.32 -41.61 34.85
N ARG A 668 -43.03 -40.83 35.90
CA ARG A 668 -43.35 -41.15 37.30
C ARG A 668 -44.81 -40.85 37.65
N ASN A 669 -45.44 -39.86 37.00
CA ASN A 669 -46.85 -39.50 37.18
C ASN A 669 -47.72 -39.79 35.93
N PRO A 670 -47.89 -41.07 35.51
CA PRO A 670 -48.69 -41.43 34.34
C PRO A 670 -50.21 -41.25 34.52
N ALA A 671 -50.67 -40.63 35.62
CA ALA A 671 -52.08 -40.39 35.93
C ALA A 671 -52.57 -38.97 35.57
N GLN A 672 -51.69 -38.09 35.09
CA GLN A 672 -52.04 -36.79 34.49
C GLN A 672 -52.02 -36.84 32.94
N SER A 673 -52.00 -38.05 32.36
CA SER A 673 -51.52 -38.30 30.99
C SER A 673 -52.40 -37.88 29.83
N ASP A 674 -53.64 -37.43 30.05
CA ASP A 674 -54.65 -37.37 28.98
C ASP A 674 -55.04 -35.95 28.55
N ILE A 675 -54.62 -34.91 29.29
CA ILE A 675 -54.80 -33.50 28.91
C ILE A 675 -53.51 -32.95 28.28
N GLU A 676 -52.34 -33.25 28.84
CA GLU A 676 -51.06 -32.70 28.36
C GLU A 676 -50.48 -33.43 27.13
N ARG A 677 -50.89 -34.69 26.87
CA ARG A 677 -50.55 -35.37 25.60
C ARG A 677 -51.14 -34.71 24.36
N ALA A 678 -52.18 -33.89 24.50
CA ALA A 678 -52.71 -33.08 23.40
C ALA A 678 -51.84 -31.84 23.11
N ALA A 679 -51.18 -31.27 24.13
CA ALA A 679 -50.31 -30.10 23.97
C ALA A 679 -49.02 -30.43 23.20
N ALA A 680 -48.49 -31.65 23.34
CA ALA A 680 -47.30 -32.10 22.62
C ALA A 680 -47.47 -32.25 21.10
N ALA A 681 -48.71 -32.21 20.58
CA ALA A 681 -49.02 -32.38 19.15
C ALA A 681 -49.23 -31.05 18.39
N ASN A 682 -49.31 -29.91 19.09
CA ASN A 682 -49.70 -28.61 18.51
C ASN A 682 -48.57 -27.56 18.54
N PHE A 683 -47.31 -27.97 18.38
CA PHE A 683 -46.20 -27.03 18.09
C PHE A 683 -46.20 -26.56 16.62
N SER A 684 -47.34 -26.01 16.18
CA SER A 684 -47.47 -25.25 14.94
C SER A 684 -48.58 -24.19 15.06
N ALA A 685 -48.14 -22.94 15.26
CA ALA A 685 -48.87 -21.67 15.09
C ALA A 685 -49.94 -21.22 16.14
N ILE A 686 -49.57 -20.13 16.86
CA ILE A 686 -50.32 -18.88 17.11
C ILE A 686 -51.43 -18.81 18.20
N ASP A 687 -51.17 -17.95 19.20
CA ASP A 687 -52.00 -17.13 20.12
C ASP A 687 -53.27 -17.62 20.84
N MET A 688 -53.33 -17.37 22.16
CA MET A 688 -54.15 -16.30 22.79
C MET A 688 -53.98 -16.19 24.33
N LEU A 689 -54.10 -14.96 24.87
CA LEU A 689 -53.90 -14.55 26.29
C LEU A 689 -55.09 -14.89 27.24
N PRO A 690 -54.93 -14.79 28.60
CA PRO A 690 -55.36 -13.55 29.28
C PRO A 690 -54.64 -13.13 30.60
N VAL A 691 -54.27 -11.83 30.67
CA VAL A 691 -54.44 -10.77 31.72
C VAL A 691 -54.34 -11.08 33.25
N PRO A 692 -53.66 -10.23 34.09
CA PRO A 692 -53.26 -10.52 35.49
C PRO A 692 -54.01 -9.75 36.62
N SER A 693 -53.65 -10.00 37.90
CA SER A 693 -54.13 -9.24 39.09
C SER A 693 -53.15 -9.14 40.28
N GLU A 694 -53.01 -7.91 40.84
CA GLU A 694 -52.73 -7.52 42.25
C GLU A 694 -51.29 -7.54 42.86
N SER A 695 -50.63 -6.37 42.78
CA SER A 695 -50.25 -5.40 43.85
C SER A 695 -49.40 -5.75 45.12
N PRO A 696 -48.64 -4.76 45.71
CA PRO A 696 -47.46 -5.00 46.58
C PRO A 696 -47.57 -4.53 48.06
N PRO A 697 -46.57 -4.91 48.90
CA PRO A 697 -45.71 -3.93 49.66
C PRO A 697 -44.24 -4.42 49.87
N ALA A 698 -43.22 -3.67 50.36
CA ALA A 698 -42.91 -2.22 50.53
C ALA A 698 -41.40 -2.03 50.92
N TYR A 699 -40.97 -0.81 51.31
CA TYR A 699 -39.62 -0.39 51.77
C TYR A 699 -39.24 -0.87 53.21
N ASP A 700 -37.95 -1.10 53.53
CA ASP A 700 -37.08 -0.05 54.16
C ASP A 700 -35.57 -0.41 54.38
N ASP A 701 -34.77 0.66 54.52
CA ASP A 701 -33.45 0.87 55.20
C ASP A 701 -32.10 0.15 54.90
N CYS A 702 -31.15 0.98 54.43
CA CYS A 702 -29.80 1.30 54.93
C CYS A 702 -28.68 0.24 55.20
N LEU A 703 -27.73 0.21 54.26
CA LEU A 703 -26.29 0.62 54.35
C LEU A 703 -25.34 0.14 55.49
N ASP A 704 -24.15 -0.25 55.02
CA ASP A 704 -22.82 -0.28 55.66
C ASP A 704 -22.58 -1.25 56.85
N GLU A 705 -21.41 -1.88 57.01
CA GLU A 705 -20.10 -1.65 56.37
C GLU A 705 -19.25 -2.96 56.34
N ALA A 706 -18.20 -2.97 55.50
CA ALA A 706 -17.03 -3.88 55.53
C ALA A 706 -17.16 -5.36 55.08
N GLU A 707 -16.88 -5.60 53.79
CA GLU A 707 -15.94 -6.62 53.26
C GLU A 707 -15.74 -6.30 51.77
N ALA A 708 -14.78 -5.47 51.36
CA ALA A 708 -13.32 -5.68 51.35
C ALA A 708 -12.90 -6.98 50.63
N MET A 709 -12.56 -6.85 49.33
CA MET A 709 -11.77 -7.81 48.53
C MET A 709 -12.32 -9.24 48.37
N GLU A 710 -12.95 -9.55 47.22
CA GLU A 710 -12.30 -10.23 46.08
C GLU A 710 -13.28 -10.50 44.92
N ALA A 711 -12.73 -10.79 43.74
CA ALA A 711 -13.40 -11.38 42.57
C ALA A 711 -14.65 -10.65 42.00
N LEU A 712 -14.39 -9.64 41.15
CA LEU A 712 -15.31 -9.27 40.06
C LEU A 712 -14.69 -9.70 38.73
N GLU A 713 -14.85 -10.99 38.44
CA GLU A 713 -14.63 -11.59 37.13
C GLU A 713 -15.98 -11.73 36.41
N SER A 714 -15.95 -11.82 35.07
CA SER A 714 -17.09 -12.06 34.16
C SER A 714 -18.16 -10.96 34.00
N CYS A 715 -18.25 -10.50 32.74
CA CYS A 715 -19.45 -10.28 31.92
C CYS A 715 -20.63 -9.49 32.53
N VAL A 716 -21.02 -8.34 31.98
CA VAL A 716 -21.74 -8.22 30.68
C VAL A 716 -22.94 -9.16 30.63
N GLY A 717 -24.12 -8.56 30.56
CA GLY A 717 -25.31 -9.20 30.00
C GLY A 717 -26.33 -9.63 31.06
N ASP A 718 -27.61 -9.33 30.91
CA ASP A 718 -28.22 -8.61 29.78
C ASP A 718 -29.56 -7.99 30.17
N ASP A 719 -30.20 -7.41 29.15
CA ASP A 719 -31.61 -7.10 29.04
C ASP A 719 -32.07 -5.79 29.71
N THR A 720 -32.49 -4.79 28.92
CA THR A 720 -33.70 -4.75 28.04
C THR A 720 -34.99 -4.86 28.87
N ASP A 721 -36.04 -4.11 28.61
CA ASP A 721 -36.31 -3.18 27.52
C ASP A 721 -37.25 -2.06 28.04
N LEU A 722 -37.52 -1.05 27.21
CA LEU A 722 -38.88 -0.58 26.87
C LEU A 722 -38.93 0.87 26.34
N LEU A 723 -39.21 0.91 25.04
CA LEU A 723 -40.00 1.92 24.32
C LEU A 723 -41.30 2.26 25.10
N GLU A 724 -41.95 3.44 24.99
CA GLU A 724 -41.72 4.62 24.16
C GLU A 724 -42.56 5.78 24.74
N ALA A 725 -41.98 6.97 24.92
CA ALA A 725 -42.72 8.24 25.02
C ALA A 725 -41.73 9.42 24.93
N GLU A 726 -41.90 10.32 23.95
CA GLU A 726 -41.10 11.55 23.91
C GLU A 726 -41.34 12.40 25.18
N PRO A 727 -40.26 12.92 25.79
CA PRO A 727 -40.09 14.37 25.67
C PRO A 727 -38.64 14.89 25.69
N ALA A 728 -38.46 16.06 25.06
CA ALA A 728 -37.57 17.15 25.46
C ALA A 728 -36.15 16.76 25.99
N SER A 729 -35.17 16.76 25.08
CA SER A 729 -33.75 16.63 25.39
C SER A 729 -33.27 17.73 26.37
N SER A 730 -33.14 17.39 27.65
CA SER A 730 -32.50 18.28 28.64
C SER A 730 -30.97 18.26 28.46
N VAL A 731 -30.35 19.43 28.63
CA VAL A 731 -28.93 19.70 28.35
C VAL A 731 -27.95 18.87 29.21
N ALA A 732 -28.43 18.13 30.21
CA ALA A 732 -27.59 17.45 31.20
C ALA A 732 -27.01 16.10 30.75
N GLN A 733 -27.63 15.36 29.83
CA GLN A 733 -27.12 14.05 29.38
C GLN A 733 -26.07 14.14 28.26
N LYS A 734 -25.81 15.33 27.73
CA LYS A 734 -24.67 15.60 26.83
C LYS A 734 -23.31 15.72 27.58
N LEU A 735 -23.23 15.30 28.84
CA LEU A 735 -22.12 15.61 29.74
C LEU A 735 -21.57 14.36 30.46
N VAL A 736 -20.51 13.77 29.86
CA VAL A 736 -19.45 12.95 30.52
C VAL A 736 -19.87 11.50 30.84
N PRO A 737 -19.10 10.45 30.44
CA PRO A 737 -17.68 10.15 30.78
C PRO A 737 -16.77 9.88 29.56
N SER A 738 -15.45 9.61 29.60
CA SER A 738 -14.31 9.88 30.53
C SER A 738 -14.24 9.28 31.95
N PRO A 739 -13.06 8.77 32.42
CA PRO A 739 -11.85 8.35 31.67
C PRO A 739 -11.01 7.16 32.23
N ILE A 740 -10.40 6.39 31.32
CA ILE A 740 -8.98 5.96 31.29
C ILE A 740 -8.20 5.78 32.63
N ARG A 741 -7.73 4.55 32.92
CA ARG A 741 -6.49 4.31 33.68
C ARG A 741 -5.65 3.12 33.15
N PHE A 742 -4.50 2.89 33.80
CA PHE A 742 -3.27 2.35 33.22
C PHE A 742 -3.04 0.87 33.62
N ASP A 743 -2.26 0.13 32.82
CA ASP A 743 -1.74 -1.21 33.18
C ASP A 743 -0.94 -1.13 34.51
N LEU A 744 -0.69 -2.25 35.19
CA LEU A 744 0.18 -2.38 36.36
C LEU A 744 1.15 -3.58 36.29
N SER A 745 0.96 -4.50 35.35
CA SER A 745 1.96 -5.47 34.90
C SER A 745 2.98 -4.85 33.92
N SER A 746 2.61 -3.77 33.22
CA SER A 746 3.54 -2.84 32.56
C SER A 746 3.25 -1.36 32.85
N GLY A 747 2.34 -1.04 33.76
CA GLY A 747 2.22 0.31 34.35
C GLY A 747 1.57 1.39 33.47
N ARG A 748 1.29 1.13 32.18
CA ARG A 748 1.15 2.21 31.18
C ARG A 748 0.05 2.04 30.11
N VAL A 749 -0.34 3.19 29.54
CA VAL A 749 -1.51 3.40 28.67
C VAL A 749 -1.15 3.34 27.18
N ARG A 750 -2.13 2.89 26.40
CA ARG A 750 -2.15 2.92 24.92
C ARG A 750 -1.91 4.36 24.40
N CYS A 751 -1.06 4.51 23.39
CA CYS A 751 -1.01 5.72 22.53
C CYS A 751 -1.55 5.41 21.12
N PHE A 752 -1.43 6.37 20.21
CA PHE A 752 -2.10 6.41 18.91
C PHE A 752 -1.14 6.50 17.74
N GLY A 753 -1.70 6.46 16.53
CA GLY A 753 -1.04 7.08 15.37
C GLY A 753 -0.98 8.62 15.53
N PRO A 754 -0.53 9.35 14.50
CA PRO A 754 -0.15 8.87 13.17
C PRO A 754 1.30 9.21 12.79
N THR A 755 1.72 8.84 11.57
CA THR A 755 2.85 9.41 10.81
C THR A 755 4.31 9.33 11.33
N THR A 756 5.19 8.97 10.39
CA THR A 756 6.59 9.42 10.21
C THR A 756 7.77 8.85 11.02
N ASN A 757 8.86 8.73 10.26
CA ASN A 757 10.28 8.96 10.58
C ASN A 757 11.16 7.79 11.05
N MET A 758 12.40 7.88 10.53
CA MET A 758 13.53 6.96 10.63
C MET A 758 13.93 6.61 12.08
N ALA A 759 14.39 5.38 12.30
CA ALA A 759 15.80 5.14 12.65
C ALA A 759 16.17 3.64 12.70
N ILE A 760 17.26 3.31 11.99
CA ILE A 760 18.35 2.38 12.36
C ILE A 760 18.02 1.27 13.39
N MET A 761 18.04 0.01 12.95
CA MET A 761 18.36 -1.11 13.83
C MET A 761 19.45 -2.01 13.24
N SER A 762 20.62 -1.98 13.89
CA SER A 762 21.56 -3.10 13.83
C SER A 762 20.99 -4.30 14.59
N LYS A 763 21.18 -5.52 14.09
CA LYS A 763 22.11 -6.47 14.71
C LYS A 763 22.37 -7.69 13.81
N THR A 764 23.64 -7.84 13.45
CA THR A 764 24.43 -9.07 13.56
C THR A 764 23.71 -10.42 13.33
N SER A 765 24.08 -11.08 12.24
CA SER A 765 24.19 -12.55 12.18
C SER A 765 25.45 -12.90 11.39
N PHE A 766 26.21 -13.87 11.90
CA PHE A 766 27.64 -14.03 11.64
C PHE A 766 28.02 -14.59 10.24
N SER A 767 29.26 -14.29 9.84
CA SER A 767 30.08 -14.91 8.76
C SER A 767 29.69 -14.57 7.31
N ASN A 768 30.58 -13.98 6.49
CA ASN A 768 31.96 -14.39 6.26
C ASN A 768 32.93 -13.21 6.03
N ARG A 769 34.12 -13.27 6.64
CA ARG A 769 35.23 -12.33 6.43
C ARG A 769 35.87 -12.50 5.04
N PRO A 770 36.16 -11.40 4.33
CA PRO A 770 37.33 -11.33 3.47
C PRO A 770 38.31 -10.21 3.90
N ASN A 771 39.60 -10.56 3.94
CA ASN A 771 40.78 -9.68 4.01
C ASN A 771 40.94 -8.68 5.17
N ARG A 772 41.80 -9.09 6.12
CA ARG A 772 42.65 -8.18 6.91
C ARG A 772 43.39 -7.19 6.00
N SER A 773 43.12 -5.89 6.13
CA SER A 773 43.89 -4.83 5.47
C SER A 773 44.61 -3.90 6.47
N LYS A 774 45.75 -3.37 6.02
CA LYS A 774 46.90 -2.92 6.82
C LYS A 774 46.73 -1.55 7.51
N THR A 775 46.13 -1.47 8.69
CA THR A 775 46.35 -0.36 9.66
C THR A 775 46.27 -0.79 11.14
N HIS A 776 46.95 -1.88 11.52
CA HIS A 776 47.08 -2.26 12.93
C HIS A 776 48.10 -1.34 13.64
N TRP A 777 47.62 -0.29 14.30
CA TRP A 777 48.36 0.37 15.39
C TRP A 777 47.86 -0.22 16.73
N PRO A 778 48.69 -1.01 17.45
CA PRO A 778 48.35 -1.46 18.80
C PRO A 778 48.01 -0.26 19.69
N ILE A 779 46.96 -0.37 20.50
CA ILE A 779 46.50 0.74 21.34
C ILE A 779 47.61 1.26 22.27
N PHE A 780 48.51 0.37 22.72
CA PHE A 780 49.73 0.69 23.47
C PHE A 780 50.65 1.76 22.81
N LEU A 781 50.64 1.90 21.47
CA LEU A 781 51.43 2.93 20.79
C LEU A 781 50.79 4.33 20.83
N LEU A 782 49.45 4.41 20.81
CA LEU A 782 48.69 5.67 20.98
C LEU A 782 48.53 6.03 22.47
N VAL A 783 48.48 5.01 23.32
CA VAL A 783 48.25 5.04 24.76
C VAL A 783 49.56 4.72 25.52
N ARG A 784 50.70 5.18 24.98
CA ARG A 784 52.03 4.95 25.58
C ARG A 784 52.27 5.68 26.92
N GLU A 785 51.24 6.37 27.41
CA GLU A 785 51.23 7.30 28.55
C GLU A 785 50.19 6.93 29.63
N LEU A 786 49.28 5.96 29.39
CA LEU A 786 48.33 5.49 30.42
C LEU A 786 48.76 4.12 30.97
N SER A 787 48.64 3.97 32.29
CA SER A 787 48.69 2.64 32.91
C SER A 787 47.41 1.83 32.61
N PRO A 788 47.46 0.48 32.61
CA PRO A 788 46.26 -0.36 32.53
C PRO A 788 45.22 -0.03 33.59
N GLU A 789 45.67 0.39 34.79
CA GLU A 789 44.83 0.79 35.92
C GLU A 789 44.10 2.11 35.64
N THR A 790 44.78 3.10 35.04
CA THR A 790 44.15 4.35 34.60
C THR A 790 43.17 4.12 33.46
N ASN A 791 43.52 3.28 32.48
CA ASN A 791 42.64 2.93 31.37
C ASN A 791 41.33 2.28 31.87
N ARG A 792 41.43 1.28 32.77
CA ARG A 792 40.25 0.63 33.37
C ARG A 792 39.41 1.63 34.15
N TYR A 793 40.02 2.43 35.02
CA TYR A 793 39.32 3.45 35.81
C TYR A 793 38.54 4.46 34.93
N LEU A 794 39.10 4.89 33.81
CA LEU A 794 38.41 5.81 32.89
C LEU A 794 37.26 5.14 32.13
N LEU A 795 37.40 3.88 31.72
CA LEU A 795 36.30 3.11 31.12
C LEU A 795 35.18 2.85 32.13
N ASP A 796 35.50 2.44 33.36
CA ASP A 796 34.51 2.22 34.42
C ASP A 796 33.68 3.49 34.69
N LEU A 797 34.31 4.66 34.69
CA LEU A 797 33.62 5.95 34.80
C LEU A 797 32.75 6.29 33.58
N PHE A 798 33.21 5.99 32.37
CA PHE A 798 32.41 6.14 31.16
C PHE A 798 31.13 5.29 31.22
N TRP A 799 31.28 4.00 31.55
CA TRP A 799 30.16 3.07 31.69
C TRP A 799 29.20 3.49 32.81
N THR A 800 29.73 3.89 33.97
CA THR A 800 28.94 4.20 35.17
C THR A 800 28.21 5.55 35.07
N HIS A 801 28.79 6.56 34.42
CA HIS A 801 28.27 7.94 34.48
C HIS A 801 27.83 8.55 33.14
N HIS A 802 28.26 8.00 32.01
CA HIS A 802 27.88 8.51 30.68
C HIS A 802 27.00 7.51 29.93
N ASN A 803 27.52 6.30 29.70
CA ASN A 803 26.81 5.27 28.93
C ASN A 803 25.65 4.63 29.70
N SER A 804 25.55 4.86 31.01
CA SER A 804 24.38 4.53 31.84
C SER A 804 23.20 5.47 31.63
N ILE A 805 23.42 6.66 31.05
CA ILE A 805 22.40 7.68 30.76
C ILE A 805 22.11 7.73 29.26
N ILE A 806 23.17 7.74 28.44
CA ILE A 806 23.11 7.77 26.98
C ILE A 806 23.71 6.45 26.50
N HIS A 807 22.86 5.44 26.29
CA HIS A 807 23.26 4.07 25.89
C HIS A 807 23.80 4.01 24.45
N LEU A 808 24.96 4.63 24.22
CA LEU A 808 25.54 4.83 22.90
C LEU A 808 26.40 3.64 22.45
N VAL A 809 27.12 3.02 23.38
CA VAL A 809 28.00 1.88 23.15
C VAL A 809 27.45 0.65 23.88
N HIS A 810 27.43 -0.50 23.21
CA HIS A 810 27.00 -1.77 23.80
C HIS A 810 28.18 -2.42 24.53
N LEU A 811 28.02 -2.70 25.83
CA LEU A 811 29.10 -3.15 26.71
C LEU A 811 29.79 -4.43 26.20
N ASP A 812 29.01 -5.50 26.02
CA ASP A 812 29.56 -6.83 25.72
C ASP A 812 30.23 -6.85 24.33
N ALA A 813 29.50 -6.42 23.30
CA ALA A 813 30.00 -6.32 21.93
C ALA A 813 31.26 -5.45 21.79
N PHE A 814 31.43 -4.40 22.62
CA PHE A 814 32.66 -3.59 22.63
C PHE A 814 33.86 -4.38 23.16
N TYR A 815 33.68 -5.16 24.23
CA TYR A 815 34.75 -5.97 24.81
C TYR A 815 35.06 -7.23 23.97
N GLU A 816 34.04 -7.89 23.42
CA GLU A 816 34.20 -9.02 22.49
C GLU A 816 35.05 -8.61 21.27
N ASP A 817 34.67 -7.53 20.57
CA ASP A 817 35.44 -7.03 19.43
C ASP A 817 36.84 -6.50 19.83
N GLN A 818 37.00 -5.95 21.05
CA GLN A 818 38.30 -5.51 21.57
C GLN A 818 39.27 -6.69 21.75
N GLU A 819 38.79 -7.84 22.23
CA GLU A 819 39.60 -9.05 22.39
C GLU A 819 39.88 -9.74 21.04
N GLU A 820 38.94 -9.72 20.09
CA GLU A 820 39.13 -10.28 18.74
C GLU A 820 40.01 -9.43 17.80
N GLY A 821 40.25 -8.17 18.14
CA GLY A 821 41.14 -7.26 17.38
C GLY A 821 40.44 -6.22 16.50
N GLY A 822 39.13 -6.05 16.64
CA GLY A 822 38.29 -5.01 16.03
C GLY A 822 37.70 -5.38 14.66
N SER A 823 36.37 -5.30 14.56
CA SER A 823 35.63 -5.44 13.30
C SER A 823 34.48 -4.43 13.19
N ASP A 824 33.41 -4.62 13.97
CA ASP A 824 32.09 -4.05 13.75
C ASP A 824 31.61 -3.16 14.92
N TYR A 825 32.17 -3.37 16.13
CA TYR A 825 31.76 -2.70 17.37
C TYR A 825 32.92 -2.05 18.16
N TYR A 826 34.15 -2.14 17.66
CA TYR A 826 35.33 -1.54 18.28
C TYR A 826 36.23 -0.80 17.28
N SER A 827 36.64 0.43 17.60
CA SER A 827 37.77 1.11 16.95
C SER A 827 38.63 1.86 17.97
N THR A 828 39.89 2.09 17.62
CA THR A 828 40.82 2.85 18.48
C THR A 828 40.36 4.29 18.70
N PHE A 829 39.64 4.88 17.73
CA PHE A 829 39.03 6.20 17.87
C PHE A 829 37.88 6.18 18.89
N LEU A 830 36.97 5.20 18.80
CA LEU A 830 35.90 5.01 19.78
C LEU A 830 36.45 4.80 21.21
N HIS A 831 37.45 3.93 21.38
CA HIS A 831 38.06 3.70 22.69
C HIS A 831 38.66 5.00 23.25
N LEU A 832 39.33 5.81 22.42
CA LEU A 832 39.94 7.06 22.86
C LEU A 832 38.90 8.12 23.27
N THR A 833 37.78 8.24 22.55
CA THR A 833 36.69 9.17 22.93
C THR A 833 35.94 8.70 24.17
N MET A 834 35.78 7.39 24.38
CA MET A 834 35.26 6.83 25.64
C MET A 834 36.18 7.17 26.82
N LEU A 835 37.51 7.03 26.69
CA LEU A 835 38.46 7.44 27.75
C LEU A 835 38.43 8.95 28.02
N ALA A 836 38.35 9.79 26.98
CA ALA A 836 38.22 11.24 27.13
C ALA A 836 36.91 11.65 27.82
N THR A 837 35.82 10.91 27.57
CA THR A 837 34.52 11.07 28.25
C THR A 837 34.60 10.62 29.71
N GLY A 838 35.16 9.43 29.98
CA GLY A 838 35.44 8.95 31.34
C GLY A 838 36.30 9.92 32.15
N PHE A 839 37.28 10.58 31.51
CA PHE A 839 38.11 11.59 32.14
C PHE A 839 37.29 12.75 32.72
N ARG A 840 36.16 13.14 32.13
CA ARG A 840 35.30 14.22 32.68
C ARG A 840 34.83 13.93 34.11
N TYR A 841 34.53 12.67 34.40
CA TYR A 841 34.07 12.19 35.72
C TYR A 841 35.23 11.75 36.64
N ALA A 842 36.46 11.69 36.12
CA ALA A 842 37.63 11.27 36.87
C ALA A 842 37.99 12.26 37.99
N ASN A 843 38.36 11.70 39.15
CA ASN A 843 38.82 12.49 40.29
C ASN A 843 40.12 13.24 39.94
N LYS A 844 40.01 14.56 39.81
CA LYS A 844 41.11 15.48 39.45
C LYS A 844 42.20 15.60 40.52
N SER A 845 42.02 15.01 41.71
CA SER A 845 43.08 14.91 42.72
C SER A 845 44.07 13.77 42.48
N ARG A 846 43.81 12.86 41.52
CA ARG A 846 44.74 11.76 41.20
C ARG A 846 45.91 12.26 40.33
N PRO A 847 47.17 11.89 40.63
CA PRO A 847 48.34 12.34 39.84
C PRO A 847 48.27 11.94 38.37
N ASP A 848 47.86 10.71 38.06
CA ASP A 848 47.73 10.20 36.70
C ASP A 848 46.64 10.91 35.88
N ILE A 849 45.62 11.46 36.55
CA ILE A 849 44.58 12.30 35.93
C ILE A 849 45.06 13.75 35.76
N GLN A 850 45.98 14.23 36.61
CA GLN A 850 46.57 15.57 36.47
C GLN A 850 47.51 15.63 35.26
N GLU A 851 48.30 14.59 35.00
CA GLU A 851 49.17 14.49 33.82
C GLU A 851 48.40 14.52 32.48
N LEU A 852 47.14 14.08 32.47
CA LEU A 852 46.26 14.09 31.29
C LEU A 852 45.50 15.42 31.09
N SER A 853 45.62 16.37 32.01
CA SER A 853 44.89 17.64 31.95
C SER A 853 45.53 18.61 30.95
N ALA A 854 44.76 19.07 29.96
CA ALA A 854 45.24 20.07 29.00
C ALA A 854 45.25 21.49 29.62
N SER A 855 45.86 22.45 28.90
CA SER A 855 46.21 23.81 29.39
C SER A 855 45.03 24.73 29.77
N ARG A 856 43.80 24.23 29.66
CA ARG A 856 42.59 24.77 30.30
C ARG A 856 41.86 23.58 30.90
N HIS A 857 41.50 23.62 32.19
CA HIS A 857 40.94 22.50 32.98
C HIS A 857 39.57 21.93 32.51
N ARG A 858 39.18 22.11 31.23
CA ARG A 858 37.93 21.65 30.61
C ARG A 858 38.13 20.49 29.61
N SER A 859 39.31 20.39 28.96
CA SER A 859 39.67 19.28 28.06
C SER A 859 40.87 18.46 28.57
N SER A 860 41.04 17.25 28.05
CA SER A 860 42.18 16.36 28.30
C SER A 860 43.07 16.19 27.07
N SER A 861 44.32 15.79 27.27
CA SER A 861 45.20 15.36 26.16
C SER A 861 44.57 14.24 25.31
N LEU A 862 43.73 13.38 25.90
CA LEU A 862 42.94 12.36 25.21
C LEU A 862 41.85 12.96 24.28
N HIS A 863 41.27 14.09 24.67
CA HIS A 863 40.22 14.79 23.89
C HIS A 863 40.87 15.50 22.68
N GLU A 864 42.00 16.16 22.88
CA GLU A 864 42.78 16.75 21.78
C GLU A 864 43.30 15.69 20.80
N LYS A 865 43.79 14.54 21.31
CA LYS A 865 44.17 13.39 20.46
C LYS A 865 42.97 12.82 19.69
N ALA A 866 41.79 12.76 20.30
CA ALA A 866 40.56 12.35 19.62
C ALA A 866 40.15 13.33 18.49
N LYS A 867 40.23 14.65 18.72
CA LYS A 867 40.03 15.66 17.65
C LYS A 867 40.96 15.43 16.47
N ALA A 868 42.24 15.15 16.73
CA ALA A 868 43.22 14.88 15.68
C ALA A 868 42.94 13.57 14.92
N MET A 869 42.30 12.58 15.55
CA MET A 869 41.92 11.30 14.93
C MET A 869 40.58 11.35 14.17
N ALA A 870 39.71 12.32 14.44
CA ALA A 870 38.38 12.40 13.84
C ALA A 870 38.42 12.49 12.30
N LYS A 871 39.34 13.27 11.73
CA LYS A 871 39.48 13.40 10.27
C LYS A 871 40.00 12.10 9.60
N PRO A 872 41.12 11.49 10.04
CA PRO A 872 41.54 10.19 9.51
C PRO A 872 40.51 9.06 9.66
N GLU A 873 39.69 9.07 10.73
CA GLU A 873 38.61 8.09 10.91
C GLU A 873 37.45 8.34 9.94
N LEU A 874 37.08 9.60 9.66
CA LEU A 874 36.11 9.96 8.61
C LEU A 874 36.60 9.55 7.21
N ASP A 875 37.87 9.80 6.88
CA ASP A 875 38.49 9.44 5.61
C ASP A 875 38.61 7.90 5.40
N GLN A 876 38.46 7.09 6.46
CA GLN A 876 38.54 5.62 6.45
C GLN A 876 37.37 4.96 7.21
N SER A 877 36.17 5.54 7.10
CA SER A 877 34.96 5.19 7.87
C SER A 877 34.80 3.68 8.15
N LYS A 878 34.71 3.33 9.45
CA LYS A 878 34.59 1.94 9.93
C LYS A 878 33.19 1.58 10.41
N GLY A 879 32.17 2.31 9.97
CA GLY A 879 30.78 2.07 10.34
C GLY A 879 30.45 2.50 11.77
N ILE A 880 29.80 1.61 12.53
CA ILE A 880 29.18 1.93 13.84
C ILE A 880 30.15 2.60 14.84
N PRO A 881 31.41 2.12 15.01
CA PRO A 881 32.33 2.73 15.97
C PRO A 881 32.74 4.18 15.62
N THR A 882 32.81 4.51 14.33
CA THR A 882 33.10 5.87 13.87
C THR A 882 31.97 6.83 14.24
N ILE A 883 30.70 6.40 14.04
CA ILE A 883 29.51 7.17 14.43
C ILE A 883 29.45 7.38 15.94
N GLN A 884 29.61 6.30 16.73
CA GLN A 884 29.65 6.37 18.19
C GLN A 884 30.78 7.30 18.68
N GLY A 885 31.97 7.18 18.10
CA GLY A 885 33.12 8.01 18.47
C GLY A 885 32.92 9.50 18.19
N LEU A 886 32.30 9.85 17.05
CA LEU A 886 31.98 11.24 16.70
C LEU A 886 30.89 11.84 17.59
N LEU A 887 29.88 11.06 17.99
CA LEU A 887 28.84 11.51 18.93
C LEU A 887 29.42 11.78 20.33
N LEU A 888 30.35 10.94 20.81
CA LEU A 888 31.10 11.22 22.04
C LEU A 888 32.00 12.45 21.92
N LEU A 889 32.67 12.63 20.77
CA LEU A 889 33.53 13.79 20.53
C LEU A 889 32.73 15.10 20.48
N GLY A 890 31.60 15.12 19.77
CA GLY A 890 30.68 16.26 19.74
C GLY A 890 30.15 16.60 21.14
N SER A 891 29.76 15.57 21.92
CA SER A 891 29.37 15.72 23.33
C SER A 891 30.48 16.36 24.19
N LEU A 892 31.72 15.92 24.02
CA LEU A 892 32.89 16.49 24.71
C LEU A 892 33.15 17.96 24.35
N ASP A 893 32.84 18.37 23.11
CA ASP A 893 33.00 19.74 22.63
C ASP A 893 31.91 20.68 23.15
N PHE A 894 30.64 20.28 23.07
CA PHE A 894 29.55 20.99 23.76
C PHE A 894 29.83 21.14 25.26
N MET A 895 30.27 20.06 25.91
CA MET A 895 30.64 20.07 27.34
C MET A 895 31.91 20.88 27.65
N SER A 896 32.63 21.36 26.63
CA SER A 896 33.78 22.27 26.76
C SER A 896 33.43 23.73 26.43
N GLY A 897 32.23 23.97 25.87
CA GLY A 897 31.75 25.28 25.39
C GLY A 897 32.22 25.63 23.98
N ASP A 898 32.51 24.62 23.16
CA ASP A 898 32.96 24.71 21.77
C ASP A 898 31.81 24.23 20.86
N ASP A 899 30.67 24.93 20.94
CA ASP A 899 29.40 24.45 20.39
C ASP A 899 29.43 24.34 18.86
N GLU A 900 30.15 25.21 18.16
CA GLU A 900 30.34 25.13 16.70
C GLU A 900 31.06 23.84 16.30
N THR A 901 32.13 23.47 17.01
CA THR A 901 32.86 22.22 16.79
C THR A 901 32.04 20.99 17.23
N GLY A 902 31.26 21.12 18.31
CA GLY A 902 30.31 20.10 18.75
C GLY A 902 29.25 19.78 17.69
N TRP A 903 28.65 20.81 17.09
CA TRP A 903 27.73 20.67 15.97
C TRP A 903 28.40 20.09 14.72
N LEU A 904 29.65 20.47 14.43
CA LEU A 904 30.41 19.92 13.30
C LEU A 904 30.66 18.42 13.45
N HIS A 905 31.16 17.97 14.61
CA HIS A 905 31.43 16.54 14.86
C HIS A 905 30.13 15.72 14.91
N THR A 906 29.07 16.25 15.52
CA THR A 906 27.76 15.61 15.57
C THR A 906 27.13 15.51 14.18
N GLY A 907 27.12 16.60 13.41
CA GLY A 907 26.61 16.64 12.03
C GLY A 907 27.41 15.77 11.06
N SER A 908 28.71 15.59 11.29
CA SER A 908 29.56 14.67 10.51
C SER A 908 29.09 13.21 10.59
N THR A 909 28.28 12.83 11.59
CA THR A 909 27.71 11.48 11.67
C THR A 909 26.59 11.19 10.67
N ALA A 910 26.01 12.22 10.04
CA ALA A 910 25.07 12.06 8.93
C ALA A 910 25.77 11.83 7.57
N SER A 911 27.06 12.13 7.47
CA SER A 911 27.84 12.08 6.22
C SER A 911 28.43 10.72 5.79
N PRO A 912 28.66 9.69 6.65
CA PRO A 912 29.40 8.50 6.23
C PRO A 912 28.63 7.56 5.27
N PHE A 913 27.36 7.88 4.96
CA PHE A 913 26.58 7.23 3.90
C PHE A 913 26.63 7.96 2.55
N VAL A 914 27.24 9.14 2.47
CA VAL A 914 27.19 10.02 1.28
C VAL A 914 28.54 10.12 0.53
N LEU A 915 29.65 9.66 1.13
CA LEU A 915 30.99 9.78 0.53
C LEU A 915 31.84 8.50 0.64
N VAL A 916 31.50 7.48 -0.17
CA VAL A 916 32.49 6.53 -0.70
C VAL A 916 32.18 6.24 -2.18
N PRO A 917 32.98 6.75 -3.13
CA PRO A 917 32.99 6.22 -4.50
C PRO A 917 33.83 4.94 -4.54
N GLY A 918 33.21 3.81 -4.90
CA GLY A 918 33.84 2.49 -5.04
C GLY A 918 32.99 1.53 -5.86
#